data_AF-A0A965DND1-F1
#
_entry.id   AF-A0A965DND1-F1
#
_cell.length_a   1.000
_cell.length_b   1.000
_cell.length_c   1.000
_cell.angle_alpha   90.00
_cell.angle_beta   90.00
_cell.angle_gamma   90.00
#
_symmetry.space_group_name_H-M   'P 1'
#
loop_
_entity.id
_entity.type
_entity.pdbx_description
1 polymer ?
#
loop_
_entity_poly.entity_id
_entity_poly.type
_entity_poly.pdbx_seq_one_letter_code
_entity_poly.pdbx_strand_id
1 'polypeptide(L)'
;MRLVPKIVWVFLAVFWLPWAFGQADWELTPEVRAYLFHTVRKSPILERNIGKAFEYNGPLVKLDDGQINYDSIDKILIIEPNYLVIRNETLRHSSKGILTEACNKTALYEMCQQIAMYHDGASLKSLPLLSKYFSYLFVALPDEFQRGKNYDFLLNPQVSPILQTNVSFNERLFLAQMEGSFKPMDCKKLFEAQETSVNLAISERTKQLFLQLGGRSNRFESILMAAGDGSYTEGLLRERDRDEYGEWNKGLPRAIGLFPYEVKLEGEKKNELKTLRITEKSMYTYGNQQNTEVHFDVWGYNSNNQTTVIVEKGSRQYPLFGSESTRFLTPDSTFSKGNTFMKILNDLYQATFLDLKNQLYSKEGLDAQLKAAQQMLGEIETAINEKEGQLGNLYKEDYRTSNRMKKEEKKRLKETKFNQEKDAKPTTKARKKAKNKKQWDLVELYGAYDETSATVDALTEEYNSVAVNYNAHLDLYNKYRSVLGTQWMPFTVLDGLYTFADGTTFDIYTQNLTFPANDSIELIEVRLLSIPEDFEGNKSDEIMMHVSLVDAEPFYDADFEVKFQDVFAPDAYAFNGTIFSLSDSIFFKRLFGEFKKKPLPISFDLEGQGIGKWQDSTVQRDPLQAELSGYPGNTSDEKRISRESFEFKSLRQSRVQLKINRTLQIHVISTTDPVVSNLSSASFSVESFMKTYSMSRNEVLSLLRTQALVIQLKKELVANAAKYLSSSDAKRFIDEIENAFHKTKYRVNETTVKLPKIKD
;
A
#
# COMPACT_ATOMS: atom_id res chain seq x y z
N MET A 1 25.21 -84.66 12.39
CA MET A 1 24.18 -84.17 11.44
C MET A 1 23.28 -83.24 12.23
N ARG A 2 23.08 -81.98 11.79
CA ARG A 2 22.52 -80.83 12.54
C ARG A 2 23.48 -80.31 13.64
N LEU A 3 23.61 -79.03 13.99
CA LEU A 3 23.36 -77.69 13.41
C LEU A 3 23.98 -76.72 14.45
N VAL A 4 24.23 -75.46 14.06
CA VAL A 4 24.62 -74.29 14.87
C VAL A 4 26.13 -73.93 14.87
N PRO A 5 26.51 -72.76 14.30
CA PRO A 5 27.83 -72.16 14.46
C PRO A 5 27.88 -71.23 15.68
N LYS A 6 29.08 -71.17 16.26
CA LYS A 6 29.49 -70.30 17.36
C LYS A 6 29.46 -68.83 16.96
N ILE A 7 28.92 -68.04 17.88
CA ILE A 7 29.07 -66.59 18.01
C ILE A 7 30.55 -66.25 18.24
N VAL A 8 31.03 -65.15 17.62
CA VAL A 8 31.78 -63.98 18.18
C VAL A 8 32.66 -63.35 17.07
N TRP A 9 32.60 -62.00 16.99
CA TRP A 9 33.38 -61.01 16.19
C TRP A 9 32.89 -60.78 14.75
N VAL A 10 31.92 -59.90 14.51
CA VAL A 10 32.01 -58.41 14.49
C VAL A 10 33.08 -57.90 13.51
N PHE A 11 32.72 -57.88 12.23
CA PHE A 11 33.13 -56.86 11.26
C PHE A 11 31.95 -56.63 10.32
N LEU A 12 30.93 -55.94 10.84
CA LEU A 12 29.84 -55.39 10.05
C LEU A 12 30.15 -53.90 9.90
N ALA A 13 30.85 -53.59 8.81
CA ALA A 13 30.86 -52.26 8.22
C ALA A 13 29.43 -51.95 7.71
N VAL A 14 28.52 -51.73 8.66
CA VAL A 14 27.21 -51.13 8.40
C VAL A 14 27.45 -49.64 8.33
N PHE A 15 27.42 -49.13 7.09
CA PHE A 15 26.79 -47.87 6.71
C PHE A 15 26.40 -46.97 7.89
N TRP A 16 27.38 -46.25 8.43
CA TRP A 16 27.13 -44.94 9.03
C TRP A 16 27.03 -43.95 7.88
N LEU A 17 25.87 -43.92 7.22
CA LEU A 17 25.44 -42.71 6.52
C LEU A 17 25.18 -41.68 7.61
N PRO A 18 25.87 -40.53 7.64
CA PRO A 18 25.40 -39.44 8.46
C PRO A 18 24.02 -39.07 7.91
N TRP A 19 22.99 -39.25 8.75
CA TRP A 19 21.76 -38.49 8.58
C TRP A 19 22.13 -37.04 8.83
N ALA A 20 22.67 -36.41 7.79
CA ALA A 20 22.62 -34.97 7.67
C ALA A 20 21.13 -34.64 7.66
N PHE A 21 20.65 -34.01 8.73
CA PHE A 21 19.54 -33.07 8.61
C PHE A 21 20.03 -31.95 7.69
N GLY A 22 20.06 -32.23 6.39
CA GLY A 22 20.15 -31.20 5.38
C GLY A 22 18.87 -30.40 5.50
N GLN A 23 18.99 -29.11 5.80
CA GLN A 23 18.03 -28.15 5.26
C GLN A 23 17.85 -28.53 3.78
N ALA A 24 16.63 -28.83 3.36
CA ALA A 24 16.33 -28.85 1.95
C ALA A 24 16.50 -27.39 1.47
N ASP A 25 17.71 -27.03 1.06
CA ASP A 25 17.95 -25.86 0.23
C ASP A 25 17.21 -26.15 -1.08
N TRP A 26 15.97 -25.69 -1.18
CA TRP A 26 15.25 -25.63 -2.45
C TRP A 26 15.92 -24.56 -3.30
N GLU A 27 17.01 -24.92 -3.98
CA GLU A 27 17.64 -24.05 -4.98
C GLU A 27 16.61 -23.62 -6.04
N LEU A 28 16.68 -22.36 -6.45
CA LEU A 28 15.85 -21.81 -7.53
C LEU A 28 16.13 -22.56 -8.84
N THR A 29 15.08 -22.87 -9.61
CA THR A 29 15.24 -23.50 -10.93
C THR A 29 15.98 -22.57 -11.90
N PRO A 30 16.62 -23.09 -12.96
CA PRO A 30 17.29 -22.25 -13.96
C PRO A 30 16.40 -21.15 -14.55
N GLU A 31 15.13 -21.47 -14.83
CA GLU A 31 14.13 -20.52 -15.32
C GLU A 31 13.87 -19.41 -14.32
N VAL A 32 13.63 -19.75 -13.05
CA VAL A 32 13.36 -18.77 -12.00
C VAL A 32 14.57 -17.87 -11.76
N ARG A 33 15.79 -18.42 -11.84
CA ARG A 33 17.03 -17.63 -11.73
C ARG A 33 17.17 -16.62 -12.87
N ALA A 34 16.88 -17.05 -14.10
CA ALA A 34 16.87 -16.18 -15.26
C ALA A 34 15.83 -15.06 -15.12
N TYR A 35 14.58 -15.42 -14.78
CA TYR A 35 13.47 -14.48 -14.60
C TYR A 35 13.70 -13.47 -13.48
N LEU A 36 14.30 -13.89 -12.36
CA LEU A 36 14.65 -13.01 -11.27
C LEU A 36 15.77 -12.03 -11.69
N PHE A 37 16.79 -12.52 -12.40
CA PHE A 37 17.85 -11.66 -12.92
C PHE A 37 17.30 -10.61 -13.89
N HIS A 38 16.46 -11.03 -14.84
CA HIS A 38 15.75 -10.14 -15.77
C HIS A 38 15.02 -9.02 -15.02
N THR A 39 14.20 -9.43 -14.04
CA THR A 39 13.38 -8.54 -13.23
C THR A 39 14.22 -7.50 -12.48
N VAL A 40 15.29 -7.94 -11.81
CA VAL A 40 16.15 -7.06 -11.00
C VAL A 40 16.88 -6.06 -11.89
N ARG A 41 17.45 -6.50 -13.01
CA ARG A 41 18.21 -5.62 -13.91
C ARG A 41 17.36 -4.55 -14.58
N LYS A 42 16.07 -4.83 -14.81
CA LYS A 42 15.16 -3.90 -15.48
C LYS A 42 14.44 -2.94 -14.55
N SER A 43 14.30 -3.27 -13.27
CA SER A 43 13.66 -2.38 -12.29
C SER A 43 14.71 -1.47 -11.66
N PRO A 44 14.66 -0.12 -11.86
CA PRO A 44 15.64 0.79 -11.28
C PRO A 44 15.74 0.71 -9.76
N ILE A 45 14.62 0.47 -9.08
CA ILE A 45 14.58 0.33 -7.62
C ILE A 45 15.20 -0.99 -7.15
N LEU A 46 14.99 -2.09 -7.88
CA LEU A 46 15.62 -3.37 -7.55
C LEU A 46 17.12 -3.35 -7.89
N GLU A 47 17.52 -2.83 -9.04
CA GLU A 47 18.92 -2.73 -9.43
C GLU A 47 19.72 -1.89 -8.42
N ARG A 48 19.13 -0.77 -7.95
CA ARG A 48 19.75 0.06 -6.91
C ARG A 48 19.97 -0.70 -5.60
N ASN A 49 18.95 -1.42 -5.13
CA ASN A 49 18.94 -1.98 -3.78
C ASN A 49 19.57 -3.38 -3.71
N ILE A 50 19.30 -4.25 -4.69
CA ILE A 50 19.73 -5.66 -4.70
C ILE A 50 20.51 -6.08 -5.96
N GLY A 51 20.70 -5.21 -6.95
CA GLY A 51 21.40 -5.55 -8.20
C GLY A 51 22.85 -6.07 -8.00
N LYS A 52 23.52 -5.64 -6.93
CA LYS A 52 24.87 -6.13 -6.55
C LYS A 52 24.88 -7.57 -6.04
N ALA A 53 23.74 -8.13 -5.68
CA ALA A 53 23.65 -9.54 -5.27
C ALA A 53 23.74 -10.50 -6.46
N PHE A 54 23.66 -9.99 -7.70
CA PHE A 54 23.66 -10.78 -8.92
C PHE A 54 24.96 -10.55 -9.69
N GLU A 55 25.71 -11.62 -9.95
CA GLU A 55 26.95 -11.60 -10.74
C GLU A 55 26.76 -12.43 -12.00
N TYR A 56 26.75 -11.75 -13.15
CA TYR A 56 26.60 -12.38 -14.47
C TYR A 56 27.92 -12.35 -15.23
N ASN A 57 28.41 -13.52 -15.61
CA ASN A 57 29.68 -13.70 -16.33
C ASN A 57 29.49 -14.28 -17.75
N GLY A 58 28.25 -14.35 -18.24
CA GLY A 58 27.93 -14.86 -19.56
C GLY A 58 28.08 -13.81 -20.67
N PRO A 59 27.83 -14.21 -21.93
CA PRO A 59 27.93 -13.32 -23.08
C PRO A 59 26.84 -12.24 -23.07
N LEU A 60 27.24 -10.98 -23.30
CA LEU A 60 26.29 -9.88 -23.46
C LEU A 60 25.69 -9.92 -24.86
N VAL A 61 24.37 -10.12 -24.94
CA VAL A 61 23.61 -9.94 -26.17
C VAL A 61 23.10 -8.51 -26.21
N LYS A 62 23.28 -7.84 -27.35
CA LYS A 62 22.81 -6.47 -27.56
C LYS A 62 21.79 -6.41 -28.68
N LEU A 63 20.86 -5.49 -28.54
CA LEU A 63 19.93 -5.07 -29.60
C LEU A 63 20.66 -4.21 -30.65
N ASP A 64 20.00 -3.96 -31.77
CA ASP A 64 20.51 -3.12 -32.87
C ASP A 64 20.85 -1.68 -32.44
N ASP A 65 20.24 -1.20 -31.36
CA ASP A 65 20.50 0.12 -30.76
C ASP A 65 21.62 0.11 -29.70
N GLY A 66 22.26 -1.05 -29.48
CA GLY A 66 23.36 -1.23 -28.54
C GLY A 66 22.95 -1.46 -27.07
N GLN A 67 21.65 -1.44 -26.74
CA GLN A 67 21.16 -1.80 -25.41
C GLN A 67 21.25 -3.31 -25.17
N ILE A 68 21.31 -3.72 -23.89
CA ILE A 68 21.37 -5.14 -23.52
C ILE A 68 20.00 -5.79 -23.79
N ASN A 69 20.03 -6.94 -24.47
CA ASN A 69 18.87 -7.80 -24.68
C ASN A 69 18.79 -8.82 -23.52
N TYR A 70 17.91 -8.57 -22.55
CA TYR A 70 17.67 -9.43 -21.41
C TYR A 70 16.84 -10.68 -21.78
N ASP A 71 15.93 -10.62 -22.75
CA ASP A 71 15.15 -11.78 -23.24
C ASP A 71 16.07 -12.90 -23.77
N SER A 72 17.18 -12.52 -24.39
CA SER A 72 18.20 -13.43 -24.91
C SER A 72 19.10 -13.93 -23.79
N ILE A 73 19.44 -13.07 -22.83
CA ILE A 73 20.19 -13.49 -21.63
C ILE A 73 19.38 -14.50 -20.82
N ASP A 74 18.05 -14.36 -20.74
CA ASP A 74 17.18 -15.33 -20.08
C ASP A 74 17.35 -16.72 -20.68
N LYS A 75 17.25 -16.83 -22.01
CA LYS A 75 17.44 -18.10 -22.72
C LYS A 75 18.83 -18.70 -22.47
N ILE A 76 19.86 -17.86 -22.44
CA ILE A 76 21.23 -18.28 -22.13
C ILE A 76 21.33 -18.80 -20.70
N LEU A 77 20.72 -18.12 -19.73
CA LEU A 77 20.72 -18.53 -18.33
C LEU A 77 19.88 -19.78 -18.04
N ILE A 78 18.81 -20.00 -18.79
CA ILE A 78 18.02 -21.24 -18.72
C ILE A 78 18.86 -22.45 -19.15
N ILE A 79 19.65 -22.29 -20.23
CA ILE A 79 20.50 -23.35 -20.77
C ILE A 79 21.78 -23.51 -19.95
N GLU A 80 22.41 -22.41 -19.54
CA GLU A 80 23.69 -22.34 -18.83
C GLU A 80 23.57 -21.51 -17.53
N PRO A 81 22.91 -22.03 -16.48
CA PRO A 81 22.64 -21.29 -15.23
C PRO A 81 23.89 -20.91 -14.44
N ASN A 82 25.03 -21.56 -14.73
CA ASN A 82 26.32 -21.30 -14.09
C ASN A 82 26.89 -19.91 -14.39
N TYR A 83 26.39 -19.22 -15.43
CA TYR A 83 26.80 -17.84 -15.70
C TYR A 83 26.29 -16.83 -14.68
N LEU A 84 25.31 -17.21 -13.84
CA LEU A 84 24.75 -16.33 -12.83
C LEU A 84 25.03 -16.86 -11.43
N VAL A 85 25.69 -16.05 -10.62
CA VAL A 85 25.82 -16.27 -9.17
C VAL A 85 24.88 -15.31 -8.44
N ILE A 86 24.05 -15.85 -7.55
CA ILE A 86 23.15 -15.08 -6.68
C ILE A 86 23.66 -15.18 -5.25
N ARG A 87 23.98 -14.03 -4.64
CA ARG A 87 24.50 -13.95 -3.27
C ARG A 87 23.35 -13.91 -2.26
N ASN A 88 22.86 -15.09 -1.85
CA ASN A 88 21.72 -15.22 -0.93
C ASN A 88 21.93 -14.48 0.40
N GLU A 89 23.14 -14.44 0.95
CA GLU A 89 23.42 -13.69 2.19
C GLU A 89 23.18 -12.18 2.01
N THR A 90 23.46 -11.61 0.83
CA THR A 90 23.15 -10.20 0.55
C THR A 90 21.64 -9.97 0.45
N LEU A 91 20.90 -10.90 -0.16
CA LEU A 91 19.44 -10.79 -0.29
C LEU A 91 18.73 -10.93 1.05
N ARG A 92 19.20 -11.81 1.94
CA ARG A 92 18.62 -12.04 3.28
C ARG A 92 18.59 -10.77 4.15
N HIS A 93 19.57 -9.90 4.00
CA HIS A 93 19.68 -8.64 4.75
C HIS A 93 19.09 -7.42 4.02
N SER A 94 18.49 -7.64 2.84
CA SER A 94 17.82 -6.57 2.10
C SER A 94 16.45 -6.26 2.72
N SER A 95 15.91 -5.07 2.42
CA SER A 95 14.55 -4.73 2.83
C SER A 95 13.55 -5.79 2.35
N LYS A 96 12.63 -6.20 3.24
CA LYS A 96 11.60 -7.18 2.95
C LYS A 96 10.66 -6.70 1.86
N GLY A 97 10.33 -5.41 1.81
CA GLY A 97 9.57 -4.79 0.73
C GLY A 97 10.25 -4.96 -0.63
N ILE A 98 11.53 -4.59 -0.73
CA ILE A 98 12.33 -4.77 -1.97
C ILE A 98 12.42 -6.24 -2.39
N LEU A 99 12.62 -7.14 -1.43
CA LEU A 99 12.66 -8.57 -1.72
C LEU A 99 11.30 -9.06 -2.24
N THR A 100 10.22 -8.57 -1.64
CA THR A 100 8.85 -8.92 -2.01
C THR A 100 8.48 -8.38 -3.39
N GLU A 101 8.89 -7.16 -3.73
CA GLU A 101 8.76 -6.59 -5.08
C GLU A 101 9.46 -7.48 -6.12
N ALA A 102 10.72 -7.86 -5.88
CA ALA A 102 11.47 -8.72 -6.78
C ALA A 102 10.78 -10.07 -6.98
N CYS A 103 10.28 -10.68 -5.90
CA CYS A 103 9.53 -11.93 -5.95
C CYS A 103 8.19 -11.79 -6.69
N ASN A 104 7.45 -10.71 -6.46
CA ASN A 104 6.14 -10.48 -7.08
C ASN A 104 6.27 -10.27 -8.58
N LYS A 105 7.20 -9.39 -8.98
CA LYS A 105 7.57 -9.16 -10.38
C LYS A 105 8.01 -10.44 -11.07
N THR A 106 8.84 -11.25 -10.41
CA THR A 106 9.28 -12.54 -10.95
C THR A 106 8.10 -13.52 -11.10
N ALA A 107 7.18 -13.58 -10.14
CA ALA A 107 6.00 -14.44 -10.21
C ALA A 107 5.04 -14.01 -11.33
N LEU A 108 4.85 -12.71 -11.53
CA LEU A 108 4.07 -12.16 -12.65
C LEU A 108 4.73 -12.50 -13.99
N TYR A 109 6.04 -12.31 -14.10
CA TYR A 109 6.77 -12.65 -15.32
C TYR A 109 6.71 -14.16 -15.61
N GLU A 110 6.86 -15.01 -14.59
CA GLU A 110 6.69 -16.47 -14.70
C GLU A 110 5.29 -16.83 -15.20
N MET A 111 4.23 -16.20 -14.66
CA MET A 111 2.85 -16.42 -15.09
C MET A 111 2.68 -16.06 -16.57
N CYS A 112 3.19 -14.90 -17.00
CA CYS A 112 3.15 -14.48 -18.39
C CYS A 112 3.87 -15.45 -19.32
N GLN A 113 5.05 -15.95 -18.94
CA GLN A 113 5.79 -16.95 -19.71
C GLN A 113 5.01 -18.27 -19.81
N GLN A 114 4.37 -18.71 -18.72
CA GLN A 114 3.55 -19.93 -18.75
C GLN A 114 2.31 -19.76 -19.63
N ILE A 115 1.66 -18.59 -19.63
CA ILE A 115 0.54 -18.29 -20.54
C ILE A 115 1.00 -18.31 -22.00
N ALA A 116 2.16 -17.72 -22.32
CA ALA A 116 2.74 -17.75 -23.66
C ALA A 116 3.05 -19.18 -24.11
N MET A 117 3.68 -20.00 -23.25
CA MET A 117 3.93 -21.41 -23.53
C MET A 117 2.62 -22.19 -23.74
N TYR A 118 1.57 -21.90 -22.98
CA TYR A 118 0.26 -22.52 -23.15
C TYR A 118 -0.36 -22.17 -24.50
N HIS A 119 -0.25 -20.90 -24.92
CA HIS A 119 -0.64 -20.44 -26.23
C HIS A 119 0.11 -21.15 -27.37
N ASP A 120 1.38 -21.45 -27.16
CA ASP A 120 2.23 -22.19 -28.10
C ASP A 120 2.01 -23.73 -28.05
N GLY A 121 1.06 -24.20 -27.24
CA GLY A 121 0.63 -25.60 -27.20
C GLY A 121 1.24 -26.45 -26.08
N ALA A 122 1.93 -25.85 -25.11
CA ALA A 122 2.40 -26.57 -23.93
C ALA A 122 1.24 -27.15 -23.12
N SER A 123 1.44 -28.30 -22.49
CA SER A 123 0.41 -28.91 -21.65
C SER A 123 0.23 -28.13 -20.34
N LEU A 124 -0.98 -28.05 -19.80
CA LEU A 124 -1.20 -27.40 -18.51
C LEU A 124 -0.42 -28.07 -17.37
N LYS A 125 -0.15 -29.38 -17.47
CA LYS A 125 0.63 -30.14 -16.48
C LYS A 125 2.09 -29.68 -16.39
N SER A 126 2.66 -29.15 -17.47
CA SER A 126 4.01 -28.59 -17.49
C SER A 126 4.07 -27.13 -17.02
N LEU A 127 2.93 -26.53 -16.66
CA LEU A 127 2.79 -25.12 -16.32
C LEU A 127 2.19 -24.99 -14.91
N PRO A 128 2.99 -25.19 -13.85
CA PRO A 128 2.48 -25.37 -12.49
C PRO A 128 1.79 -24.13 -11.93
N LEU A 129 2.26 -22.93 -12.27
CA LEU A 129 1.68 -21.68 -11.78
C LEU A 129 0.35 -21.39 -12.47
N LEU A 130 0.29 -21.57 -13.80
CA LEU A 130 -0.94 -21.42 -14.58
C LEU A 130 -1.99 -22.47 -14.19
N SER A 131 -1.57 -23.71 -13.99
CA SER A 131 -2.43 -24.81 -13.52
C SER A 131 -3.08 -24.49 -12.17
N LYS A 132 -2.29 -23.93 -11.24
CA LYS A 132 -2.77 -23.51 -9.92
C LYS A 132 -3.71 -22.30 -10.00
N TYR A 133 -3.43 -21.35 -10.88
CA TYR A 133 -4.35 -20.25 -11.16
C TYR A 133 -5.71 -20.78 -11.63
N PHE A 134 -5.75 -21.70 -12.60
CA PHE A 134 -7.01 -22.30 -13.04
C PHE A 134 -7.72 -23.05 -11.92
N SER A 135 -7.01 -23.79 -11.06
CA SER A 135 -7.66 -24.47 -9.95
C SER A 135 -8.36 -23.49 -9.00
N TYR A 136 -7.74 -22.35 -8.70
CA TYR A 136 -8.39 -21.30 -7.91
C TYR A 136 -9.55 -20.66 -8.65
N LEU A 137 -9.41 -20.41 -9.95
CA LEU A 137 -10.45 -19.78 -10.76
C LEU A 137 -11.71 -20.61 -10.80
N PHE A 138 -11.61 -21.90 -11.10
CA PHE A 138 -12.78 -22.77 -11.18
C PHE A 138 -13.40 -23.06 -9.81
N VAL A 139 -12.64 -22.93 -8.72
CA VAL A 139 -13.20 -22.96 -7.35
C VAL A 139 -13.99 -21.69 -7.03
N ALA A 140 -13.54 -20.52 -7.48
CA ALA A 140 -14.21 -19.24 -7.27
C ALA A 140 -15.43 -19.04 -8.20
N LEU A 141 -15.44 -19.71 -9.36
CA LEU A 141 -16.55 -19.64 -10.31
C LEU A 141 -17.71 -20.60 -9.96
N PRO A 142 -18.96 -20.22 -10.26
CA PRO A 142 -20.09 -21.15 -10.13
C PRO A 142 -19.97 -22.36 -11.08
N ASP A 143 -20.61 -23.47 -10.70
CA ASP A 143 -20.57 -24.76 -11.42
C ASP A 143 -20.92 -24.67 -12.92
N GLU A 144 -21.73 -23.67 -13.32
CA GLU A 144 -22.13 -23.42 -14.70
C GLU A 144 -20.96 -23.04 -15.63
N PHE A 145 -19.85 -22.54 -15.07
CA PHE A 145 -18.62 -22.24 -15.81
C PHE A 145 -17.66 -23.42 -15.87
N GLN A 146 -17.91 -24.49 -15.11
CA GLN A 146 -17.03 -25.65 -15.01
C GLN A 146 -17.39 -26.78 -15.99
N ARG A 147 -18.36 -26.57 -16.90
CA ARG A 147 -18.83 -27.58 -17.85
C ARG A 147 -19.10 -27.01 -19.23
N GLY A 148 -18.98 -27.88 -20.24
CA GLY A 148 -19.38 -27.59 -21.62
C GLY A 148 -18.63 -26.42 -22.24
N LYS A 149 -19.32 -25.69 -23.12
CA LYS A 149 -18.72 -24.62 -23.94
C LYS A 149 -18.06 -23.51 -23.12
N ASN A 150 -18.61 -23.17 -21.95
CA ASN A 150 -18.06 -22.12 -21.08
C ASN A 150 -16.68 -22.52 -20.55
N TYR A 151 -16.54 -23.77 -20.11
CA TYR A 151 -15.28 -24.32 -19.63
C TYR A 151 -14.22 -24.38 -20.76
N ASP A 152 -14.63 -24.89 -21.92
CA ASP A 152 -13.76 -24.97 -23.10
C ASP A 152 -13.31 -23.59 -23.58
N PHE A 153 -14.20 -22.59 -23.54
CA PHE A 153 -13.91 -21.21 -23.87
C PHE A 153 -12.88 -20.58 -22.92
N LEU A 154 -13.06 -20.76 -21.60
CA LEU A 154 -12.14 -20.20 -20.60
C LEU A 154 -10.75 -20.85 -20.64
N LEU A 155 -10.65 -22.12 -21.05
CA LEU A 155 -9.37 -22.81 -21.24
C LEU A 155 -8.72 -22.52 -22.59
N ASN A 156 -9.42 -21.90 -23.55
CA ASN A 156 -8.85 -21.68 -24.87
C ASN A 156 -7.84 -20.51 -24.85
N PRO A 157 -6.53 -20.75 -25.07
CA PRO A 157 -5.52 -19.69 -24.99
C PRO A 157 -5.65 -18.58 -26.03
N GLN A 158 -6.37 -18.82 -27.13
CA GLN A 158 -6.50 -17.86 -28.22
C GLN A 158 -7.58 -16.80 -27.97
N VAL A 159 -8.66 -17.17 -27.27
CA VAL A 159 -9.86 -16.32 -27.14
C VAL A 159 -10.30 -16.08 -25.70
N SER A 160 -9.69 -16.77 -24.74
CA SER A 160 -10.08 -16.67 -23.35
C SER A 160 -9.72 -15.30 -22.75
N PRO A 161 -10.70 -14.52 -22.25
CA PRO A 161 -10.45 -13.18 -21.74
C PRO A 161 -9.56 -13.18 -20.49
N ILE A 162 -9.41 -14.30 -19.80
CA ILE A 162 -8.55 -14.44 -18.62
C ILE A 162 -7.09 -14.80 -18.96
N LEU A 163 -6.81 -15.12 -20.22
CA LEU A 163 -5.46 -15.43 -20.73
C LEU A 163 -4.90 -14.32 -21.64
N GLN A 164 -5.76 -13.44 -22.15
CA GLN A 164 -5.35 -12.25 -22.92
C GLN A 164 -4.78 -11.17 -21.98
N THR A 165 -3.51 -11.31 -21.64
CA THR A 165 -2.82 -10.42 -20.67
C THR A 165 -2.24 -9.15 -21.30
N ASN A 166 -2.24 -9.07 -22.63
CA ASN A 166 -1.68 -7.99 -23.46
C ASN A 166 -2.70 -6.98 -23.99
N VAL A 167 -3.98 -7.15 -23.64
CA VAL A 167 -5.09 -6.33 -24.13
C VAL A 167 -5.83 -5.68 -22.95
N SER A 168 -6.57 -4.62 -23.24
CA SER A 168 -7.26 -3.82 -22.22
C SER A 168 -8.41 -4.55 -21.54
N PHE A 169 -8.83 -4.09 -20.35
CA PHE A 169 -10.00 -4.66 -19.68
C PHE A 169 -11.25 -4.59 -20.58
N ASN A 170 -11.46 -3.48 -21.29
CA ASN A 170 -12.60 -3.32 -22.19
C ASN A 170 -12.59 -4.32 -23.35
N GLU A 171 -11.43 -4.64 -23.91
CA GLU A 171 -11.30 -5.69 -24.93
C GLU A 171 -11.57 -7.09 -24.35
N ARG A 172 -11.09 -7.36 -23.13
CA ARG A 172 -11.35 -8.63 -22.44
C ARG A 172 -12.83 -8.79 -22.12
N LEU A 173 -13.50 -7.72 -21.71
CA LEU A 173 -14.94 -7.67 -21.50
C LEU A 173 -15.69 -7.92 -22.82
N PHE A 174 -15.24 -7.31 -23.92
CA PHE A 174 -15.80 -7.54 -25.24
C PHE A 174 -15.68 -9.00 -25.69
N LEU A 175 -14.50 -9.63 -25.51
CA LEU A 175 -14.29 -11.06 -25.79
C LEU A 175 -15.23 -11.95 -24.97
N ALA A 176 -15.39 -11.67 -23.67
CA ALA A 176 -16.32 -12.40 -22.81
C ALA A 176 -17.78 -12.31 -23.31
N GLN A 177 -18.19 -11.13 -23.79
CA GLN A 177 -19.55 -10.89 -24.28
C GLN A 177 -19.82 -11.45 -25.67
N MET A 178 -18.86 -11.32 -26.60
CA MET A 178 -19.05 -11.72 -28.00
C MET A 178 -18.72 -13.19 -28.23
N GLU A 179 -17.52 -13.62 -27.85
CA GLU A 179 -17.05 -15.00 -28.08
C GLU A 179 -17.62 -15.94 -27.00
N GLY A 180 -17.61 -15.48 -25.74
CA GLY A 180 -18.15 -16.24 -24.61
C GLY A 180 -19.68 -16.19 -24.51
N SER A 181 -20.35 -15.24 -25.19
CA SER A 181 -21.80 -14.99 -25.06
C SER A 181 -22.25 -14.75 -23.62
N PHE A 182 -21.37 -14.23 -22.75
CA PHE A 182 -21.67 -13.99 -21.34
C PHE A 182 -22.54 -12.73 -21.15
N LYS A 183 -23.51 -12.82 -20.25
CA LYS A 183 -24.32 -11.67 -19.82
C LYS A 183 -23.51 -10.79 -18.86
N PRO A 184 -23.90 -9.51 -18.64
CA PRO A 184 -23.17 -8.62 -17.73
C PRO A 184 -22.92 -9.20 -16.32
N MET A 185 -23.89 -9.95 -15.78
CA MET A 185 -23.74 -10.61 -14.47
C MET A 185 -22.72 -11.77 -14.52
N ASP A 186 -22.65 -12.50 -15.63
CA ASP A 186 -21.71 -13.60 -15.82
C ASP A 186 -20.28 -13.05 -16.02
N CYS A 187 -20.15 -11.94 -16.76
CA CYS A 187 -18.89 -11.19 -16.83
C CYS A 187 -18.45 -10.70 -15.45
N LYS A 188 -19.36 -10.16 -14.63
CA LYS A 188 -19.05 -9.73 -13.25
C LYS A 188 -18.46 -10.89 -12.43
N LYS A 189 -19.17 -12.03 -12.38
CA LYS A 189 -18.70 -13.24 -11.69
C LYS A 189 -17.32 -13.70 -12.19
N LEU A 190 -17.08 -13.65 -13.50
CA LEU A 190 -15.82 -14.04 -14.10
C LEU A 190 -14.65 -13.16 -13.64
N PHE A 191 -14.81 -11.84 -13.71
CA PHE A 191 -13.72 -10.92 -13.34
C PHE A 191 -13.49 -10.85 -11.83
N GLU A 192 -14.52 -11.01 -11.00
CA GLU A 192 -14.36 -11.15 -9.53
C GLU A 192 -13.66 -12.47 -9.15
N ALA A 193 -14.00 -13.57 -9.82
CA ALA A 193 -13.30 -14.85 -9.64
C ALA A 193 -11.84 -14.74 -10.06
N GLN A 194 -11.57 -14.07 -11.20
CA GLN A 194 -10.22 -13.82 -11.65
C GLN A 194 -9.43 -12.98 -10.65
N GLU A 195 -10.00 -11.89 -10.12
CA GLU A 195 -9.36 -11.05 -9.10
C GLU A 195 -8.88 -11.91 -7.92
N THR A 196 -9.78 -12.75 -7.41
CA THR A 196 -9.51 -13.64 -6.28
C THR A 196 -8.39 -14.62 -6.64
N SER A 197 -8.48 -15.27 -7.80
CA SER A 197 -7.57 -16.35 -8.18
C SER A 197 -6.18 -15.89 -8.60
N VAL A 198 -6.05 -14.76 -9.30
CA VAL A 198 -4.74 -14.18 -9.61
C VAL A 198 -4.04 -13.75 -8.34
N ASN A 199 -4.73 -13.04 -7.44
CA ASN A 199 -4.16 -12.62 -6.16
C ASN A 199 -3.68 -13.82 -5.34
N LEU A 200 -4.48 -14.88 -5.24
CA LEU A 200 -4.07 -16.11 -4.53
C LEU A 200 -2.84 -16.77 -5.18
N ALA A 201 -2.89 -17.03 -6.50
CA ALA A 201 -1.81 -17.73 -7.19
C ALA A 201 -0.48 -16.95 -7.14
N ILE A 202 -0.52 -15.64 -7.40
CA ILE A 202 0.67 -14.79 -7.41
C ILE A 202 1.17 -14.54 -6.00
N SER A 203 0.30 -14.28 -5.01
CA SER A 203 0.71 -14.06 -3.62
C SER A 203 1.41 -15.29 -3.03
N GLU A 204 0.87 -16.49 -3.25
CA GLU A 204 1.50 -17.72 -2.80
C GLU A 204 2.85 -17.97 -3.48
N ARG A 205 2.94 -17.73 -4.79
CA ARG A 205 4.21 -17.85 -5.52
C ARG A 205 5.23 -16.83 -5.05
N THR A 206 4.80 -15.60 -4.80
CA THR A 206 5.64 -14.52 -4.24
C THR A 206 6.19 -14.94 -2.88
N LYS A 207 5.34 -15.47 -1.98
CA LYS A 207 5.77 -15.98 -0.67
C LYS A 207 6.78 -17.11 -0.77
N GLN A 208 6.58 -18.06 -1.70
CA GLN A 208 7.54 -19.15 -1.93
C GLN A 208 8.91 -18.61 -2.33
N LEU A 209 8.96 -17.71 -3.32
CA LEU A 209 10.20 -17.08 -3.77
C LEU A 209 10.85 -16.26 -2.64
N PHE A 210 10.05 -15.51 -1.87
CA PHE A 210 10.53 -14.72 -0.74
C PHE A 210 11.27 -15.59 0.29
N LEU A 211 10.69 -16.74 0.65
CA LEU A 211 11.33 -17.70 1.56
C LEU A 211 12.60 -18.33 0.95
N GLN A 212 12.59 -18.65 -0.35
CA GLN A 212 13.75 -19.20 -1.07
C GLN A 212 14.92 -18.22 -1.14
N LEU A 213 14.65 -16.91 -1.23
CA LEU A 213 15.67 -15.86 -1.20
C LEU A 213 16.15 -15.51 0.23
N GLY A 214 15.68 -16.23 1.25
CA GLY A 214 16.07 -16.06 2.64
C GLY A 214 15.21 -15.07 3.43
N GLY A 215 14.14 -14.56 2.84
CA GLY A 215 13.13 -13.76 3.53
C GLY A 215 12.47 -14.55 4.66
N ARG A 216 12.13 -13.87 5.76
CA ARG A 216 11.45 -14.47 6.92
C ARG A 216 10.31 -13.58 7.36
N SER A 217 9.16 -14.18 7.64
CA SER A 217 7.94 -13.47 7.98
C SER A 217 6.94 -14.41 8.64
N ASN A 218 6.31 -13.96 9.72
CA ASN A 218 5.28 -14.72 10.44
C ASN A 218 3.93 -14.66 9.70
N ARG A 219 3.58 -13.51 9.15
CA ARG A 219 2.41 -13.32 8.29
C ARG A 219 2.84 -12.51 7.08
N PHE A 220 2.36 -12.86 5.91
CA PHE A 220 2.84 -12.29 4.64
C PHE A 220 1.63 -12.01 3.77
N GLU A 221 1.48 -10.75 3.35
CA GLU A 221 0.42 -10.33 2.44
C GLU A 221 1.03 -9.68 1.20
N SER A 222 0.49 -10.03 0.05
CA SER A 222 0.90 -9.51 -1.26
C SER A 222 -0.35 -9.45 -2.12
N ILE A 223 -0.72 -8.25 -2.57
CA ILE A 223 -1.99 -7.97 -3.25
C ILE A 223 -1.70 -7.14 -4.50
N LEU A 224 -2.33 -7.51 -5.61
CA LEU A 224 -2.38 -6.77 -6.86
C LEU A 224 -3.73 -6.06 -6.95
N MET A 225 -3.72 -4.80 -7.37
CA MET A 225 -4.92 -4.00 -7.59
C MET A 225 -4.73 -3.05 -8.77
N ALA A 226 -5.83 -2.73 -9.45
CA ALA A 226 -5.89 -1.71 -10.50
C ALA A 226 -7.04 -0.73 -10.24
N ALA A 227 -6.89 0.49 -10.74
CA ALA A 227 -7.92 1.52 -10.71
C ALA A 227 -7.93 2.26 -12.05
N GLY A 228 -9.12 2.46 -12.62
CA GLY A 228 -9.30 3.15 -13.89
C GLY A 228 -10.64 2.84 -14.57
N ASP A 229 -10.77 3.19 -15.85
CA ASP A 229 -11.95 2.96 -16.69
C ASP A 229 -11.85 1.75 -17.66
N GLY A 230 -10.74 1.02 -17.60
CA GLY A 230 -10.43 -0.17 -18.37
C GLY A 230 -10.00 0.07 -19.82
N SER A 231 -9.75 1.32 -20.24
CA SER A 231 -9.57 1.68 -21.66
C SER A 231 -8.12 1.76 -22.16
N TYR A 232 -7.16 2.15 -21.31
CA TYR A 232 -5.83 2.59 -21.77
C TYR A 232 -4.67 1.62 -21.48
N THR A 233 -4.95 0.32 -21.53
CA THR A 233 -3.96 -0.68 -21.10
C THR A 233 -3.60 -1.70 -22.17
N GLU A 234 -2.89 -1.24 -23.19
CA GLU A 234 -2.23 -2.10 -24.17
C GLU A 234 -0.71 -2.15 -23.89
N GLY A 235 -0.14 -3.34 -23.99
CA GLY A 235 1.30 -3.57 -23.84
C GLY A 235 1.66 -5.00 -24.20
N LEU A 236 2.70 -5.17 -25.01
CA LEU A 236 3.20 -6.49 -25.38
C LEU A 236 4.20 -6.97 -24.32
N LEU A 237 4.17 -8.27 -24.04
CA LEU A 237 5.13 -8.99 -23.19
C LEU A 237 6.58 -9.01 -23.74
N ARG A 238 6.94 -8.09 -24.64
CA ARG A 238 8.22 -8.06 -25.35
C ARG A 238 9.05 -6.86 -24.92
N GLU A 239 10.37 -7.00 -25.01
CA GLU A 239 11.40 -5.97 -24.72
C GLU A 239 11.18 -4.55 -25.26
N ARG A 240 10.25 -4.32 -26.19
CA ARG A 240 10.15 -3.10 -26.98
C ARG A 240 8.75 -2.48 -26.93
N ASP A 241 8.33 -2.04 -25.75
CA ASP A 241 7.36 -0.95 -25.67
C ASP A 241 8.14 0.36 -25.45
N ARG A 242 7.88 1.36 -26.29
CA ARG A 242 8.35 2.72 -26.03
C ARG A 242 7.43 3.36 -25.00
N ASP A 243 7.98 4.11 -24.06
CA ASP A 243 7.16 4.95 -23.20
C ASP A 243 6.55 6.12 -23.98
N GLU A 244 5.76 6.94 -23.30
CA GLU A 244 5.07 8.11 -23.88
C GLU A 244 6.02 9.17 -24.46
N TYR A 245 7.33 9.09 -24.17
CA TYR A 245 8.38 9.96 -24.69
C TYR A 245 9.17 9.33 -25.85
N GLY A 246 8.80 8.11 -26.27
CA GLY A 246 9.51 7.39 -27.33
C GLY A 246 10.78 6.69 -26.87
N GLU A 247 11.09 6.71 -25.57
CA GLU A 247 12.23 6.01 -24.98
C GLU A 247 11.87 4.54 -24.75
N TRP A 248 12.83 3.63 -24.86
CA TRP A 248 12.57 2.22 -24.56
C TRP A 248 12.22 2.04 -23.08
N ASN A 249 11.11 1.35 -22.81
CA ASN A 249 10.64 1.11 -21.45
C ASN A 249 11.69 0.30 -20.66
N LYS A 250 12.42 0.97 -19.77
CA LYS A 250 13.30 0.36 -18.76
C LYS A 250 12.45 -0.09 -17.58
N GLY A 251 11.69 -1.15 -17.82
CA GLY A 251 10.78 -1.78 -16.87
C GLY A 251 10.36 -3.12 -17.44
N LEU A 252 9.88 -4.02 -16.57
CA LEU A 252 9.20 -5.23 -17.05
C LEU A 252 8.08 -4.85 -18.02
N PRO A 253 7.65 -5.79 -18.90
CA PRO A 253 6.54 -5.54 -19.79
C PRO A 253 5.36 -4.94 -19.02
N ARG A 254 4.58 -4.08 -19.67
CA ARG A 254 3.29 -3.61 -19.15
C ARG A 254 2.40 -4.84 -18.92
N ALA A 255 2.52 -5.51 -17.77
CA ALA A 255 1.84 -6.75 -17.41
C ALA A 255 0.38 -6.48 -16.99
N ILE A 256 -0.32 -5.70 -17.81
CA ILE A 256 -1.49 -4.95 -17.35
C ILE A 256 -2.73 -5.85 -17.25
N GLY A 257 -2.86 -6.88 -18.10
CA GLY A 257 -4.03 -7.77 -18.05
C GLY A 257 -4.06 -8.74 -16.87
N LEU A 258 -2.97 -8.87 -16.10
CA LEU A 258 -2.95 -9.67 -14.87
C LEU A 258 -3.36 -8.86 -13.63
N PHE A 259 -3.21 -7.53 -13.64
CA PHE A 259 -3.70 -6.72 -12.53
C PHE A 259 -5.23 -6.73 -12.53
N PRO A 260 -5.86 -7.15 -11.42
CA PRO A 260 -7.30 -7.29 -11.40
C PRO A 260 -7.98 -5.96 -11.12
N TYR A 261 -9.02 -5.69 -11.89
CA TYR A 261 -9.94 -4.57 -11.66
C TYR A 261 -11.12 -5.05 -10.83
N GLU A 262 -11.46 -4.27 -9.81
CA GLU A 262 -12.76 -4.38 -9.16
C GLU A 262 -13.84 -3.86 -10.12
N VAL A 263 -14.99 -4.55 -10.17
CA VAL A 263 -16.04 -4.27 -11.15
C VAL A 263 -17.41 -4.06 -10.49
N LYS A 264 -18.21 -3.17 -11.07
CA LYS A 264 -19.61 -2.92 -10.66
C LYS A 264 -20.53 -2.86 -11.87
N LEU A 265 -21.80 -3.15 -11.63
CA LEU A 265 -22.86 -2.94 -12.63
C LEU A 265 -23.47 -1.55 -12.42
N GLU A 266 -23.54 -0.77 -13.49
CA GLU A 266 -24.20 0.55 -13.52
C GLU A 266 -25.30 0.60 -14.58
N GLY A 267 -26.33 1.43 -14.36
CA GLY A 267 -27.39 1.72 -15.31
C GLY A 267 -28.78 1.28 -14.84
N GLU A 268 -29.79 2.14 -14.99
CA GLU A 268 -31.17 1.87 -14.53
C GLU A 268 -31.97 0.98 -15.49
N LYS A 269 -31.66 1.01 -16.79
CA LYS A 269 -32.40 0.28 -17.85
C LYS A 269 -31.60 -0.83 -18.51
N LYS A 270 -30.28 -0.68 -18.58
CA LYS A 270 -29.36 -1.66 -19.16
C LYS A 270 -28.11 -1.67 -18.30
N ASN A 271 -27.91 -2.76 -17.57
CA ASN A 271 -26.75 -2.90 -16.70
C ASN A 271 -25.50 -3.06 -17.57
N GLU A 272 -24.56 -2.14 -17.43
CA GLU A 272 -23.24 -2.19 -18.04
C GLU A 272 -22.20 -2.46 -16.95
N LEU A 273 -21.26 -3.36 -17.24
CA LEU A 273 -20.16 -3.66 -16.33
C LEU A 273 -19.08 -2.59 -16.50
N LYS A 274 -18.68 -1.96 -15.40
CA LYS A 274 -17.59 -0.98 -15.38
C LYS A 274 -16.59 -1.29 -14.28
N THR A 275 -15.34 -0.91 -14.49
CA THR A 275 -14.28 -0.97 -13.50
C THR A 275 -14.44 0.14 -12.45
N LEU A 276 -13.85 -0.07 -11.27
CA LEU A 276 -13.74 0.95 -10.24
C LEU A 276 -12.50 1.83 -10.48
N ARG A 277 -12.72 3.14 -10.31
CA ARG A 277 -11.69 4.19 -10.35
C ARG A 277 -10.99 4.43 -9.01
N ILE A 278 -11.61 3.93 -7.95
CA ILE A 278 -11.07 3.99 -6.59
C ILE A 278 -11.22 2.59 -6.04
N THR A 279 -10.10 1.97 -5.71
CA THR A 279 -10.05 0.63 -5.11
C THR A 279 -9.42 0.71 -3.74
N GLU A 280 -9.87 -0.16 -2.84
CA GLU A 280 -9.50 -0.15 -1.43
C GLU A 280 -9.18 -1.56 -0.96
N LYS A 281 -8.04 -1.71 -0.29
CA LYS A 281 -7.61 -2.98 0.31
C LYS A 281 -7.33 -2.78 1.79
N SER A 282 -8.00 -3.59 2.60
CA SER A 282 -7.85 -3.63 4.07
C SER A 282 -6.80 -4.66 4.48
N MET A 283 -5.86 -4.25 5.32
CA MET A 283 -4.82 -5.08 5.92
C MET A 283 -4.70 -4.77 7.41
N TYR A 284 -3.89 -5.50 8.16
CA TYR A 284 -3.72 -5.29 9.59
C TYR A 284 -2.24 -5.20 9.97
N THR A 285 -1.90 -4.29 10.88
CA THR A 285 -0.55 -4.28 11.50
C THR A 285 -0.30 -5.59 12.25
N TYR A 286 0.96 -5.89 12.49
CA TYR A 286 1.34 -7.15 13.14
C TYR A 286 1.18 -7.15 14.65
N GLY A 287 1.31 -6.00 15.31
CA GLY A 287 1.38 -5.94 16.77
C GLY A 287 2.65 -6.63 17.29
N ASN A 288 2.61 -7.10 18.54
CA ASN A 288 3.68 -7.91 19.17
C ASN A 288 5.08 -7.29 19.09
N GLN A 289 5.19 -5.96 19.20
CA GLN A 289 6.46 -5.23 19.12
C GLN A 289 7.21 -5.42 17.79
N GLN A 290 6.49 -5.77 16.71
CA GLN A 290 7.05 -5.85 15.36
C GLN A 290 6.69 -4.60 14.55
N ASN A 291 7.65 -4.09 13.78
CA ASN A 291 7.36 -3.09 12.76
C ASN A 291 6.45 -3.71 11.69
N THR A 292 5.56 -2.90 11.13
CA THR A 292 4.76 -3.28 9.96
C THR A 292 5.31 -2.54 8.75
N GLU A 293 5.90 -3.26 7.79
CA GLU A 293 6.42 -2.70 6.55
C GLU A 293 5.38 -2.88 5.44
N VAL A 294 4.84 -1.77 4.95
CA VAL A 294 3.95 -1.73 3.79
C VAL A 294 4.74 -1.22 2.59
N HIS A 295 4.93 -2.06 1.59
CA HIS A 295 5.71 -1.75 0.39
C HIS A 295 4.79 -1.53 -0.80
N PHE A 296 5.11 -0.51 -1.60
CA PHE A 296 4.34 -0.10 -2.77
C PHE A 296 5.17 -0.20 -4.05
N ASP A 297 4.66 -0.91 -5.03
CA ASP A 297 5.21 -1.00 -6.37
C ASP A 297 4.13 -0.64 -7.40
N VAL A 298 4.22 0.57 -7.92
CA VAL A 298 3.22 1.14 -8.83
C VAL A 298 3.63 0.91 -10.28
N TRP A 299 2.64 0.60 -11.10
CA TRP A 299 2.73 0.33 -12.52
C TRP A 299 1.79 1.25 -13.28
N GLY A 300 2.13 1.57 -14.53
CA GLY A 300 1.27 2.40 -15.38
C GLY A 300 1.32 3.90 -15.05
N TYR A 301 2.48 4.42 -14.60
CA TYR A 301 2.66 5.86 -14.40
C TYR A 301 2.28 6.67 -15.65
N ASN A 302 1.46 7.70 -15.45
CA ASN A 302 1.03 8.64 -16.47
C ASN A 302 1.69 9.99 -16.21
N SER A 303 2.43 10.54 -17.18
CA SER A 303 3.05 11.86 -17.00
C SER A 303 2.06 13.03 -16.89
N ASN A 304 0.83 12.85 -17.37
CA ASN A 304 -0.19 13.88 -17.37
C ASN A 304 -1.09 13.85 -16.14
N ASN A 305 -1.13 12.73 -15.41
CA ASN A 305 -1.99 12.55 -14.23
C ASN A 305 -1.18 12.01 -13.05
N GLN A 306 -1.27 12.69 -11.91
CA GLN A 306 -0.54 12.30 -10.70
C GLN A 306 -1.12 11.05 -10.03
N THR A 307 -0.39 9.94 -10.02
CA THR A 307 -0.79 8.77 -9.20
C THR A 307 -1.04 9.17 -7.75
N THR A 308 -2.16 8.74 -7.16
CA THR A 308 -2.51 9.06 -5.78
C THR A 308 -2.86 7.79 -5.01
N VAL A 309 -2.13 7.56 -3.92
CA VAL A 309 -2.34 6.45 -2.98
C VAL A 309 -2.58 7.04 -1.60
N ILE A 310 -3.65 6.63 -0.93
CA ILE A 310 -3.93 7.05 0.45
C ILE A 310 -3.82 5.83 1.34
N VAL A 311 -2.92 5.90 2.32
CA VAL A 311 -2.86 4.91 3.39
C VAL A 311 -3.51 5.50 4.63
N GLU A 312 -4.44 4.78 5.23
CA GLU A 312 -5.13 5.19 6.44
C GLU A 312 -4.89 4.15 7.54
N LYS A 313 -4.47 4.62 8.72
CA LYS A 313 -4.32 3.79 9.93
C LYS A 313 -5.01 4.48 11.09
N GLY A 314 -6.11 3.89 11.56
CA GLY A 314 -7.02 4.59 12.48
C GLY A 314 -7.65 5.81 11.78
N SER A 315 -7.53 7.00 12.36
CA SER A 315 -8.01 8.25 11.75
C SER A 315 -6.91 9.09 11.08
N ARG A 316 -5.70 8.54 10.94
CA ARG A 316 -4.52 9.23 10.40
C ARG A 316 -4.29 8.80 8.96
N GLN A 317 -4.06 9.77 8.07
CA GLN A 317 -3.80 9.50 6.67
C GLN A 317 -2.38 9.88 6.25
N TYR A 318 -1.78 9.01 5.43
CA TYR A 318 -0.45 9.14 4.84
C TYR A 318 -0.64 9.16 3.31
N PRO A 319 -0.94 10.34 2.73
CA PRO A 319 -1.08 10.46 1.30
C PRO A 319 0.29 10.30 0.62
N LEU A 320 0.31 9.56 -0.47
CA LEU A 320 1.48 9.27 -1.29
C LEU A 320 1.15 9.59 -2.75
N PHE A 321 1.97 10.43 -3.37
CA PHE A 321 1.76 10.96 -4.70
C PHE A 321 2.87 10.51 -5.65
N GLY A 322 2.53 10.26 -6.90
CA GLY A 322 3.50 10.00 -7.96
C GLY A 322 4.35 11.24 -8.23
N SER A 323 5.67 11.09 -8.06
CA SER A 323 6.65 12.12 -8.40
C SER A 323 6.84 12.21 -9.92
N GLU A 324 6.77 13.42 -10.47
CA GLU A 324 7.00 13.68 -11.90
C GLU A 324 8.40 13.25 -12.36
N SER A 325 9.42 13.51 -11.52
CA SER A 325 10.83 13.31 -11.90
C SER A 325 11.30 11.87 -11.76
N THR A 326 10.78 11.15 -10.77
CA THR A 326 11.25 9.80 -10.43
C THR A 326 10.26 8.70 -10.76
N ARG A 327 8.98 9.05 -11.02
CA ARG A 327 7.87 8.09 -11.14
C ARG A 327 7.84 7.13 -9.95
N PHE A 328 8.10 7.65 -8.74
CA PHE A 328 7.98 6.92 -7.49
C PHE A 328 7.01 7.68 -6.58
N LEU A 329 6.39 6.96 -5.65
CA LEU A 329 5.53 7.57 -4.65
C LEU A 329 6.35 8.43 -3.69
N THR A 330 5.75 9.53 -3.25
CA THR A 330 6.31 10.45 -2.25
C THR A 330 5.20 11.17 -1.49
N PRO A 331 5.37 11.46 -0.19
CA PRO A 331 4.43 12.31 0.56
C PRO A 331 4.39 13.77 0.08
N ASP A 332 5.35 14.18 -0.74
CA ASP A 332 5.39 15.51 -1.34
C ASP A 332 4.32 15.63 -2.43
N SER A 333 3.36 16.54 -2.24
CA SER A 333 2.26 16.78 -3.18
C SER A 333 2.63 17.67 -4.36
N THR A 334 3.87 18.16 -4.46
CA THR A 334 4.29 19.03 -5.55
C THR A 334 4.26 18.30 -6.90
N PHE A 335 3.54 18.88 -7.86
CA PHE A 335 3.39 18.35 -9.22
C PHE A 335 3.42 19.53 -10.19
N SER A 336 4.43 19.60 -11.07
CA SER A 336 4.67 20.81 -11.84
C SER A 336 3.83 20.91 -13.12
N LYS A 337 3.35 19.76 -13.62
CA LYS A 337 2.56 19.68 -14.86
C LYS A 337 1.59 18.49 -14.83
N GLY A 338 0.31 18.75 -15.13
CA GLY A 338 -0.72 17.70 -15.29
C GLY A 338 -1.95 17.91 -14.40
N ASN A 339 -2.85 16.92 -14.40
CA ASN A 339 -4.01 16.87 -13.52
C ASN A 339 -3.66 16.16 -12.20
N THR A 340 -4.18 16.71 -11.11
CA THR A 340 -4.06 16.12 -9.77
C THR A 340 -5.45 15.88 -9.21
N PHE A 341 -5.59 14.91 -8.32
CA PHE A 341 -6.88 14.65 -7.67
C PHE A 341 -7.36 15.89 -6.87
N MET A 342 -6.42 16.70 -6.37
CA MET A 342 -6.72 17.99 -5.72
C MET A 342 -7.30 19.03 -6.68
N LYS A 343 -6.80 19.08 -7.92
CA LYS A 343 -7.39 19.94 -8.95
C LYS A 343 -8.83 19.53 -9.23
N ILE A 344 -9.09 18.23 -9.43
CA ILE A 344 -10.46 17.70 -9.65
C ILE A 344 -11.39 18.07 -8.49
N LEU A 345 -10.92 17.92 -7.24
CA LEU A 345 -11.70 18.30 -6.06
C LEU A 345 -12.00 19.80 -6.01
N ASN A 346 -11.03 20.65 -6.40
CA ASN A 346 -11.21 22.10 -6.46
C ASN A 346 -12.17 22.50 -7.57
N ASP A 347 -12.06 21.92 -8.77
CA ASP A 347 -12.96 22.20 -9.89
C ASP A 347 -14.40 21.80 -9.53
N LEU A 348 -14.58 20.65 -8.89
CA LEU A 348 -15.87 20.22 -8.36
C LEU A 348 -16.39 21.16 -7.26
N TYR A 349 -15.53 21.67 -6.39
CA TYR A 349 -15.90 22.66 -5.39
C TYR A 349 -16.42 23.95 -6.03
N GLN A 350 -15.72 24.45 -7.06
CA GLN A 350 -16.11 25.65 -7.81
C GLN A 350 -17.51 25.46 -8.42
N ALA A 351 -17.70 24.39 -9.19
CA ALA A 351 -18.98 24.09 -9.83
C ALA A 351 -20.13 23.91 -8.81
N THR A 352 -19.87 23.22 -7.69
CA THR A 352 -20.89 22.93 -6.67
C THR A 352 -21.26 24.17 -5.86
N PHE A 353 -20.25 24.85 -5.30
CA PHE A 353 -20.45 25.86 -4.26
C PHE A 353 -20.38 27.30 -4.76
N LEU A 354 -19.63 27.59 -5.82
CA LEU A 354 -19.56 28.94 -6.38
C LEU A 354 -20.56 29.15 -7.51
N ASP A 355 -20.87 28.12 -8.29
CA ASP A 355 -21.82 28.26 -9.40
C ASP A 355 -23.23 27.84 -8.98
N LEU A 356 -23.46 26.54 -8.79
CA LEU A 356 -24.81 25.99 -8.56
C LEU A 356 -25.46 26.47 -7.26
N LYS A 357 -24.70 26.49 -6.15
CA LYS A 357 -25.22 26.98 -4.86
C LYS A 357 -25.60 28.46 -4.92
N ASN A 358 -24.81 29.29 -5.61
CA ASN A 358 -25.13 30.70 -5.78
C ASN A 358 -26.33 30.90 -6.71
N GLN A 359 -26.45 30.12 -7.79
CA GLN A 359 -27.62 30.14 -8.66
C GLN A 359 -28.91 29.80 -7.88
N LEU A 360 -28.85 28.84 -6.96
CA LEU A 360 -30.00 28.46 -6.13
C LEU A 360 -30.31 29.48 -5.02
N TYR A 361 -29.29 29.88 -4.24
CA TYR A 361 -29.50 30.50 -2.93
C TYR A 361 -28.88 31.91 -2.77
N SER A 362 -28.33 32.52 -3.83
CA SER A 362 -27.91 33.92 -3.75
C SER A 362 -29.11 34.86 -3.57
N LYS A 363 -28.84 36.14 -3.27
CA LYS A 363 -29.90 37.14 -3.09
C LYS A 363 -30.82 37.30 -4.30
N GLU A 364 -30.31 37.02 -5.50
CA GLU A 364 -31.05 37.06 -6.76
C GLU A 364 -31.23 35.65 -7.36
N GLY A 365 -30.95 34.59 -6.57
CA GLY A 365 -31.03 33.20 -7.00
C GLY A 365 -32.46 32.70 -7.17
N LEU A 366 -32.58 31.49 -7.73
CA LEU A 366 -33.88 30.88 -8.07
C LEU A 366 -34.81 30.74 -6.85
N ASP A 367 -34.29 30.46 -5.65
CA ASP A 367 -35.11 30.42 -4.42
C ASP A 367 -35.72 31.78 -4.09
N ALA A 368 -34.96 32.87 -4.25
CA ALA A 368 -35.44 34.22 -4.01
C ALA A 368 -36.48 34.65 -5.07
N GLN A 369 -36.23 34.34 -6.34
CA GLN A 369 -37.16 34.61 -7.44
C GLN A 369 -38.47 33.81 -7.28
N LEU A 370 -38.38 32.54 -6.90
CA LEU A 370 -39.53 31.68 -6.65
C LEU A 370 -40.38 32.23 -5.49
N LYS A 371 -39.74 32.62 -4.37
CA LYS A 371 -40.43 33.23 -3.23
C LYS A 371 -41.12 34.54 -3.62
N ALA A 372 -40.46 35.39 -4.39
CA ALA A 372 -41.05 36.65 -4.88
C ALA A 372 -42.25 36.40 -5.81
N ALA A 373 -42.13 35.46 -6.75
CA ALA A 373 -43.22 35.09 -7.66
C ALA A 373 -44.41 34.46 -6.92
N GLN A 374 -44.16 33.59 -5.94
CA GLN A 374 -45.19 33.01 -5.08
C GLN A 374 -45.90 34.07 -4.22
N GLN A 375 -45.14 35.04 -3.69
CA GLN A 375 -45.72 36.16 -2.96
C GLN A 375 -46.63 37.00 -3.87
N MET A 376 -46.14 37.37 -5.07
CA MET A 376 -46.94 38.11 -6.05
C MET A 376 -48.20 37.34 -6.47
N LEU A 377 -48.10 36.02 -6.66
CA LEU A 377 -49.26 35.17 -6.95
C LEU A 377 -50.31 35.23 -5.82
N GLY A 378 -49.87 35.13 -4.56
CA GLY A 378 -50.76 35.25 -3.39
C GLY A 378 -51.39 36.64 -3.23
N GLU A 379 -50.66 37.71 -3.57
CA GLU A 379 -51.19 39.07 -3.63
C GLU A 379 -52.27 39.20 -4.71
N ILE A 380 -52.06 38.63 -5.90
CA ILE A 380 -53.05 38.59 -6.98
C ILE A 380 -54.28 37.77 -6.57
N GLU A 381 -54.12 36.60 -5.94
CA GLU A 381 -55.24 35.81 -5.43
C GLU A 381 -56.08 36.59 -4.41
N THR A 382 -55.42 37.31 -3.51
CA THR A 382 -56.09 38.16 -2.51
C THR A 382 -56.90 39.25 -3.20
N ALA A 383 -56.31 39.93 -4.21
CA ALA A 383 -56.99 40.96 -4.99
C ALA A 383 -58.18 40.41 -5.81
N ILE A 384 -58.06 39.21 -6.37
CA ILE A 384 -59.17 38.49 -7.04
C ILE A 384 -60.29 38.25 -6.03
N ASN A 385 -60.00 37.65 -4.88
CA ASN A 385 -60.99 37.34 -3.83
C ASN A 385 -61.72 38.60 -3.34
N GLU A 386 -61.01 39.71 -3.13
CA GLU A 386 -61.60 40.99 -2.74
C GLU A 386 -62.52 41.55 -3.83
N LYS A 387 -62.10 41.53 -5.10
CA LYS A 387 -62.89 42.01 -6.24
C LYS A 387 -64.12 41.13 -6.50
N GLU A 388 -63.99 39.81 -6.37
CA GLU A 388 -65.11 38.86 -6.45
C GLU A 388 -66.10 39.07 -5.31
N GLY A 389 -65.62 39.27 -4.07
CA GLY A 389 -66.47 39.61 -2.93
C GLY A 389 -67.23 40.93 -3.12
N GLN A 390 -66.58 41.96 -3.68
CA GLN A 390 -67.23 43.23 -4.03
C GLN A 390 -68.29 43.07 -5.14
N LEU A 391 -68.05 42.21 -6.14
CA LEU A 391 -69.00 41.89 -7.21
C LEU A 391 -70.17 41.02 -6.72
N GLY A 392 -69.91 40.04 -5.85
CA GLY A 392 -70.91 39.17 -5.24
C GLY A 392 -71.87 39.92 -4.30
N ASN A 393 -71.39 40.96 -3.61
CA ASN A 393 -72.24 41.87 -2.84
C ASN A 393 -73.13 42.78 -3.73
N LEU A 394 -72.85 42.91 -5.02
CA LEU A 394 -73.59 43.73 -5.99
C LEU A 394 -74.68 42.96 -6.77
N TYR A 395 -74.62 41.63 -6.80
CA TYR A 395 -75.63 40.78 -7.47
C TYR A 395 -75.91 39.52 -6.63
N LYS A 396 -77.03 39.53 -5.88
CA LYS A 396 -77.65 38.31 -5.35
C LYS A 396 -78.22 37.49 -6.51
N GLU A 397 -77.46 36.55 -7.06
CA GLU A 397 -78.01 35.30 -7.60
C GLU A 397 -76.90 34.26 -7.81
N ASP A 398 -77.19 33.04 -7.36
CA ASP A 398 -76.25 31.92 -7.24
C ASP A 398 -75.66 31.48 -8.58
N TYR A 399 -74.33 31.40 -8.68
CA TYR A 399 -73.66 30.63 -9.73
C TYR A 399 -72.95 29.41 -9.15
N ARG A 400 -73.44 28.22 -9.54
CA ARG A 400 -72.74 26.94 -9.41
C ARG A 400 -71.87 26.71 -10.63
N THR A 401 -70.60 26.34 -10.43
CA THR A 401 -69.75 25.78 -11.50
C THR A 401 -69.06 24.51 -11.04
N SER A 402 -69.22 23.43 -11.81
CA SER A 402 -68.53 22.15 -11.61
C SER A 402 -67.25 22.06 -12.44
N ASN A 403 -66.30 21.27 -11.94
CA ASN A 403 -64.92 21.15 -12.42
C ASN A 403 -64.73 20.24 -13.65
N ARG A 404 -63.63 20.52 -14.37
CA ARG A 404 -62.84 19.71 -15.33
C ARG A 404 -63.11 19.84 -16.84
N MET A 405 -62.04 20.26 -17.53
CA MET A 405 -61.87 20.26 -19.00
C MET A 405 -61.57 18.84 -19.52
N LYS A 406 -62.12 18.45 -20.68
CA LYS A 406 -61.97 17.10 -21.27
C LYS A 406 -60.65 16.96 -22.07
N LYS A 407 -60.09 15.75 -22.03
CA LYS A 407 -58.75 15.35 -22.51
C LYS A 407 -58.46 15.63 -24.00
N GLU A 408 -59.49 15.76 -24.84
CA GLU A 408 -59.35 16.03 -26.29
C GLU A 408 -58.95 17.49 -26.60
N GLU A 409 -59.35 18.43 -25.75
CA GLU A 409 -59.08 19.86 -25.96
C GLU A 409 -57.61 20.22 -25.66
N LYS A 410 -56.98 19.47 -24.74
CA LYS A 410 -55.54 19.55 -24.44
C LYS A 410 -54.64 19.07 -25.58
N LYS A 411 -55.17 18.27 -26.52
CA LYS A 411 -54.41 17.73 -27.67
C LYS A 411 -54.34 18.71 -28.84
N ARG A 412 -55.41 19.49 -29.08
CA ARG A 412 -55.47 20.47 -30.21
C ARG A 412 -54.55 21.67 -30.03
N LEU A 413 -54.20 22.03 -28.78
CA LEU A 413 -53.28 23.14 -28.47
C LEU A 413 -51.81 22.81 -28.71
N LYS A 414 -51.42 21.52 -28.84
CA LYS A 414 -50.03 21.11 -29.09
C LYS A 414 -49.66 21.02 -30.58
N GLU A 415 -50.64 21.05 -31.49
CA GLU A 415 -50.40 20.76 -32.93
C GLU A 415 -50.18 22.00 -33.82
N THR A 416 -50.31 23.23 -33.31
CA THR A 416 -50.13 24.45 -34.12
C THR A 416 -48.81 25.15 -33.80
N LYS A 417 -47.78 24.92 -34.62
CA LYS A 417 -46.52 25.68 -34.62
C LYS A 417 -46.67 27.03 -35.32
N PHE A 418 -46.10 28.06 -34.67
CA PHE A 418 -45.46 29.26 -35.21
C PHE A 418 -45.94 29.79 -36.58
N ASN A 419 -46.76 30.84 -36.53
CA ASN A 419 -46.72 32.06 -37.36
C ASN A 419 -48.15 32.57 -37.61
N GLN A 420 -48.62 33.40 -36.69
CA GLN A 420 -49.48 34.55 -36.92
C GLN A 420 -49.76 35.17 -35.55
N GLU A 421 -49.28 36.40 -35.32
CA GLU A 421 -49.80 37.26 -34.26
C GLU A 421 -51.31 37.37 -34.45
N LYS A 422 -52.06 36.68 -33.60
CA LYS A 422 -53.46 36.98 -33.36
C LYS A 422 -53.52 37.66 -32.01
N ASP A 423 -54.07 38.88 -32.00
CA ASP A 423 -54.58 39.58 -30.83
C ASP A 423 -55.50 38.65 -30.01
N ALA A 424 -54.89 37.83 -29.15
CA ALA A 424 -55.59 36.97 -28.23
C ALA A 424 -55.94 37.79 -26.99
N LYS A 425 -56.98 38.62 -27.09
CA LYS A 425 -57.54 39.30 -25.92
C LYS A 425 -58.07 38.25 -24.92
N PRO A 426 -57.72 38.34 -23.63
CA PRO A 426 -58.14 37.33 -22.66
C PRO A 426 -59.66 37.34 -22.52
N THR A 427 -60.27 36.16 -22.52
CA THR A 427 -61.71 35.99 -22.28
C THR A 427 -61.91 35.14 -21.03
N THR A 428 -62.93 35.47 -20.24
CA THR A 428 -63.31 34.71 -19.04
C THR A 428 -63.60 33.25 -19.38
N LYS A 429 -63.62 32.37 -18.36
CA LYS A 429 -63.96 30.92 -18.44
C LYS A 429 -65.25 30.59 -19.23
N ALA A 430 -66.07 31.58 -19.58
CA ALA A 430 -67.28 31.47 -20.41
C ALA A 430 -67.19 32.06 -21.84
N ARG A 431 -66.00 32.47 -22.33
CA ARG A 431 -65.78 33.13 -23.64
C ARG A 431 -66.73 34.30 -23.97
N LYS A 432 -67.19 35.07 -22.97
CA LYS A 432 -68.04 36.27 -23.16
C LYS A 432 -67.25 37.57 -22.96
N LYS A 433 -67.44 38.55 -23.85
CA LYS A 433 -66.89 39.92 -23.73
C LYS A 433 -67.44 40.59 -22.45
N ALA A 434 -66.55 41.12 -21.61
CA ALA A 434 -66.91 41.86 -20.40
C ALA A 434 -67.72 43.12 -20.75
N LYS A 435 -68.83 43.35 -20.05
CA LYS A 435 -69.78 44.44 -20.36
C LYS A 435 -69.58 45.71 -19.52
N ASN A 436 -68.72 45.69 -18.48
CA ASN A 436 -68.48 46.84 -17.57
C ASN A 436 -67.02 46.92 -17.07
N LYS A 437 -66.52 48.12 -16.72
CA LYS A 437 -65.11 48.36 -16.30
C LYS A 437 -64.63 47.43 -15.18
N LYS A 438 -65.45 47.21 -14.14
CA LYS A 438 -65.12 46.30 -13.02
C LYS A 438 -64.97 44.83 -13.42
N GLN A 439 -65.64 44.39 -14.49
CA GLN A 439 -65.49 43.03 -15.01
C GLN A 439 -64.20 42.88 -15.82
N TRP A 440 -63.74 43.96 -16.48
CA TRP A 440 -62.46 43.99 -17.18
C TRP A 440 -61.28 43.88 -16.21
N ASP A 441 -61.30 44.63 -15.09
CA ASP A 441 -60.27 44.53 -14.04
C ASP A 441 -60.10 43.08 -13.55
N LEU A 442 -61.21 42.34 -13.39
CA LEU A 442 -61.17 40.94 -12.95
C LEU A 442 -60.60 40.00 -14.01
N VAL A 443 -60.92 40.22 -15.30
CA VAL A 443 -60.31 39.45 -16.40
C VAL A 443 -58.80 39.68 -16.46
N GLU A 444 -58.37 40.92 -16.25
CA GLU A 444 -56.96 41.30 -16.23
C GLU A 444 -56.21 40.65 -15.05
N LEU A 445 -56.80 40.66 -13.85
CA LEU A 445 -56.24 39.95 -12.68
C LEU A 445 -56.12 38.44 -12.91
N TYR A 446 -57.10 37.79 -13.55
CA TYR A 446 -56.98 36.38 -13.92
C TYR A 446 -55.93 36.12 -15.00
N GLY A 447 -55.76 37.04 -15.95
CA GLY A 447 -54.66 36.98 -16.92
C GLY A 447 -53.30 37.06 -16.24
N ALA A 448 -53.12 38.02 -15.32
CA ALA A 448 -51.91 38.17 -14.52
C ALA A 448 -51.65 36.96 -13.60
N TYR A 449 -52.72 36.37 -13.05
CA TYR A 449 -52.64 35.13 -12.28
C TYR A 449 -52.13 33.96 -13.13
N ASP A 450 -52.71 33.74 -14.31
CA ASP A 450 -52.30 32.65 -15.20
C ASP A 450 -50.83 32.83 -15.66
N GLU A 451 -50.41 34.05 -15.96
CA GLU A 451 -49.01 34.39 -16.32
C GLU A 451 -48.03 34.18 -15.16
N THR A 452 -48.39 34.65 -13.96
CA THR A 452 -47.55 34.50 -12.76
C THR A 452 -47.48 33.03 -12.35
N SER A 453 -48.58 32.28 -12.46
CA SER A 453 -48.62 30.84 -12.20
C SER A 453 -47.72 30.06 -13.18
N ALA A 454 -47.74 30.40 -14.46
CA ALA A 454 -46.83 29.80 -15.45
C ALA A 454 -45.36 30.12 -15.15
N THR A 455 -45.08 31.32 -14.65
CA THR A 455 -43.74 31.73 -14.22
C THR A 455 -43.28 30.93 -13.00
N VAL A 456 -44.15 30.72 -12.01
CA VAL A 456 -43.86 29.85 -10.84
C VAL A 456 -43.59 28.42 -11.28
N ASP A 457 -44.39 27.87 -12.20
CA ASP A 457 -44.18 26.50 -12.71
C ASP A 457 -42.82 26.38 -13.43
N ALA A 458 -42.47 27.34 -14.28
CA ALA A 458 -41.19 27.36 -14.98
C ALA A 458 -39.99 27.50 -14.03
N LEU A 459 -40.05 28.44 -13.08
CA LEU A 459 -39.02 28.61 -12.04
C LEU A 459 -38.90 27.37 -11.15
N THR A 460 -40.01 26.68 -10.87
CA THR A 460 -40.00 25.43 -10.09
C THR A 460 -39.29 24.33 -10.87
N GLU A 461 -39.55 24.18 -12.17
CA GLU A 461 -38.89 23.19 -13.02
C GLU A 461 -37.38 23.46 -13.13
N GLU A 462 -37.00 24.73 -13.35
CA GLU A 462 -35.60 25.15 -13.38
C GLU A 462 -34.91 24.91 -12.03
N TYR A 463 -35.51 25.36 -10.92
CA TYR A 463 -35.00 25.14 -9.57
C TYR A 463 -34.75 23.66 -9.30
N ASN A 464 -35.73 22.80 -9.61
CA ASN A 464 -35.60 21.35 -9.39
C ASN A 464 -34.46 20.76 -10.22
N SER A 465 -34.30 21.19 -11.48
CA SER A 465 -33.21 20.71 -12.34
C SER A 465 -31.83 21.09 -11.80
N VAL A 466 -31.66 22.34 -11.34
CA VAL A 466 -30.40 22.84 -10.78
C VAL A 466 -30.13 22.19 -9.42
N ALA A 467 -31.16 21.98 -8.59
CA ALA A 467 -31.04 21.32 -7.29
C ALA A 467 -30.62 19.85 -7.42
N VAL A 468 -31.11 19.13 -8.43
CA VAL A 468 -30.67 17.75 -8.73
C VAL A 468 -29.17 17.73 -9.05
N ASN A 469 -28.70 18.62 -9.93
CA ASN A 469 -27.28 18.72 -10.27
C ASN A 469 -26.42 19.12 -9.07
N TYR A 470 -26.88 20.09 -8.27
CA TYR A 470 -26.19 20.52 -7.05
C TYR A 470 -26.01 19.36 -6.06
N ASN A 471 -27.07 18.60 -5.79
CA ASN A 471 -27.00 17.46 -4.88
C ASN A 471 -26.08 16.36 -5.41
N ALA A 472 -26.13 16.05 -6.71
CA ALA A 472 -25.24 15.07 -7.32
C ALA A 472 -23.77 15.48 -7.21
N HIS A 473 -23.45 16.75 -7.48
CA HIS A 473 -22.08 17.27 -7.33
C HIS A 473 -21.63 17.31 -5.86
N LEU A 474 -22.53 17.67 -4.93
CA LEU A 474 -22.25 17.70 -3.50
C LEU A 474 -21.95 16.29 -2.96
N ASP A 475 -22.71 15.29 -3.36
CA ASP A 475 -22.49 13.89 -2.98
C ASP A 475 -21.13 13.39 -3.51
N LEU A 476 -20.79 13.73 -4.76
CA LEU A 476 -19.49 13.40 -5.34
C LEU A 476 -18.34 14.11 -4.61
N TYR A 477 -18.51 15.38 -4.27
CA TYR A 477 -17.51 16.17 -3.53
C TYR A 477 -17.25 15.57 -2.15
N ASN A 478 -18.32 15.24 -1.41
CA ASN A 478 -18.23 14.61 -0.10
C ASN A 478 -17.55 13.24 -0.19
N LYS A 479 -17.87 12.45 -1.22
CA LYS A 479 -17.21 11.17 -1.49
C LYS A 479 -15.71 11.35 -1.72
N TYR A 480 -15.28 12.23 -2.61
CA TYR A 480 -13.86 12.46 -2.90
C TYR A 480 -13.10 13.00 -1.69
N ARG A 481 -13.72 13.91 -0.92
CA ARG A 481 -13.15 14.40 0.34
C ARG A 481 -12.99 13.29 1.38
N SER A 482 -13.96 12.38 1.47
CA SER A 482 -13.87 11.22 2.37
C SER A 482 -12.75 10.27 1.97
N VAL A 483 -12.56 10.03 0.67
CA VAL A 483 -11.50 9.14 0.16
C VAL A 483 -10.10 9.72 0.41
N LEU A 484 -9.90 11.03 0.28
CA LEU A 484 -8.60 11.66 0.59
C LEU A 484 -8.26 11.67 2.09
N GLY A 485 -9.27 11.57 2.94
CA GLY A 485 -9.13 11.81 4.38
C GLY A 485 -8.96 13.30 4.72
N THR A 486 -9.05 13.60 6.02
CA THR A 486 -9.05 14.98 6.52
C THR A 486 -7.95 15.29 7.54
N GLN A 487 -7.22 14.27 7.99
CA GLN A 487 -6.18 14.34 9.01
C GLN A 487 -4.85 13.80 8.46
N TRP A 488 -4.30 14.54 7.50
CA TRP A 488 -3.00 14.21 6.92
C TRP A 488 -1.89 14.39 7.96
N MET A 489 -1.07 13.36 8.11
CA MET A 489 0.03 13.39 9.07
C MET A 489 1.14 14.33 8.60
N PRO A 490 1.57 15.30 9.42
CA PRO A 490 2.70 16.15 9.07
C PRO A 490 4.00 15.34 9.12
N PHE A 491 4.95 15.70 8.26
CA PHE A 491 6.23 15.01 8.15
C PHE A 491 7.42 15.97 8.09
N THR A 492 8.59 15.41 8.34
CA THR A 492 9.89 16.03 8.05
C THR A 492 10.64 15.14 7.06
N VAL A 493 11.55 15.71 6.27
CA VAL A 493 12.29 14.97 5.24
C VAL A 493 13.79 15.12 5.44
N LEU A 494 14.50 14.00 5.35
CA LEU A 494 15.96 13.95 5.30
C LEU A 494 16.37 13.04 4.15
N ASP A 495 16.91 13.61 3.07
CA ASP A 495 17.49 12.86 1.95
C ASP A 495 16.53 11.80 1.35
N GLY A 496 15.24 12.13 1.24
CA GLY A 496 14.21 11.22 0.73
C GLY A 496 13.63 10.22 1.74
N LEU A 497 14.08 10.24 3.01
CA LEU A 497 13.38 9.58 4.11
C LEU A 497 12.42 10.58 4.75
N TYR A 498 11.14 10.29 4.66
CA TYR A 498 10.07 11.06 5.27
C TYR A 498 9.75 10.45 6.63
N THR A 499 9.74 11.26 7.68
CA THR A 499 9.38 10.85 9.04
C THR A 499 8.16 11.64 9.47
N PHE A 500 7.03 10.94 9.63
CA PHE A 500 5.77 11.49 10.09
C PHE A 500 5.81 11.74 11.61
N ALA A 501 4.95 12.63 12.09
CA ALA A 501 4.94 13.06 13.49
C ALA A 501 4.67 11.93 14.51
N ASP A 502 4.11 10.80 14.08
CA ASP A 502 3.88 9.62 14.93
C ASP A 502 4.97 8.56 14.85
N GLY A 503 6.09 8.88 14.19
CA GLY A 503 7.23 7.97 14.04
C GLY A 503 7.13 7.03 12.84
N THR A 504 6.02 7.03 12.10
CA THR A 504 5.92 6.32 10.81
C THR A 504 6.94 6.89 9.83
N THR A 505 7.57 6.04 9.03
CA THR A 505 8.55 6.49 8.03
C THR A 505 8.19 6.04 6.63
N PHE A 506 8.41 6.89 5.63
CA PHE A 506 8.33 6.54 4.22
C PHE A 506 9.67 6.79 3.52
N ASP A 507 10.27 5.76 2.91
CA ASP A 507 11.54 5.89 2.20
C ASP A 507 11.34 5.84 0.69
N ILE A 508 11.63 6.94 -0.02
CA ILE A 508 11.49 6.97 -1.48
C ILE A 508 12.43 5.97 -2.18
N TYR A 509 13.53 5.58 -1.53
CA TYR A 509 14.51 4.66 -2.11
C TYR A 509 14.13 3.19 -1.96
N THR A 510 13.16 2.87 -1.11
CA THR A 510 12.64 1.52 -1.00
C THR A 510 11.14 1.41 -1.25
N GLN A 511 10.43 2.53 -1.32
CA GLN A 511 8.96 2.62 -1.42
C GLN A 511 8.25 1.92 -0.24
N ASN A 512 8.91 1.87 0.91
CA ASN A 512 8.32 1.32 2.13
C ASN A 512 7.75 2.42 3.00
N LEU A 513 6.51 2.22 3.43
CA LEU A 513 5.92 2.86 4.59
C LEU A 513 6.05 1.92 5.79
N THR A 514 6.84 2.31 6.78
CA THR A 514 7.07 1.50 7.99
C THR A 514 6.33 2.12 9.16
N PHE A 515 5.35 1.40 9.69
CA PHE A 515 4.74 1.72 10.96
C PHE A 515 5.60 1.16 12.10
N PRO A 516 5.88 1.98 13.14
CA PRO A 516 6.70 1.54 14.26
C PRO A 516 6.01 0.40 15.03
N ALA A 517 6.85 -0.41 15.68
CA ALA A 517 6.44 -1.48 16.55
C ALA A 517 5.39 -1.03 17.58
N ASN A 518 4.30 -1.78 17.67
CA ASN A 518 3.24 -1.61 18.65
C ASN A 518 2.79 -2.98 19.18
N ASP A 519 2.12 -3.01 20.33
CA ASP A 519 1.54 -4.26 20.85
C ASP A 519 0.23 -4.62 20.15
N SER A 520 -0.59 -3.61 19.83
CA SER A 520 -1.93 -3.78 19.28
C SER A 520 -1.95 -3.93 17.77
N ILE A 521 -2.77 -4.86 17.29
CA ILE A 521 -3.14 -4.96 15.88
C ILE A 521 -4.11 -3.83 15.54
N GLU A 522 -3.80 -3.06 14.50
CA GLU A 522 -4.59 -1.94 13.97
C GLU A 522 -4.95 -2.19 12.51
N LEU A 523 -6.12 -1.72 12.08
CA LEU A 523 -6.55 -1.77 10.68
C LEU A 523 -5.79 -0.73 9.85
N ILE A 524 -5.35 -1.15 8.66
CA ILE A 524 -4.76 -0.30 7.63
C ILE A 524 -5.63 -0.41 6.38
N GLU A 525 -6.01 0.73 5.81
CA GLU A 525 -6.72 0.81 4.53
C GLU A 525 -5.81 1.46 3.51
N VAL A 526 -5.58 0.77 2.39
CA VAL A 526 -4.81 1.29 1.25
C VAL A 526 -5.76 1.55 0.10
N ARG A 527 -5.83 2.81 -0.32
CA ARG A 527 -6.70 3.28 -1.40
C ARG A 527 -5.88 3.73 -2.60
N LEU A 528 -6.16 3.18 -3.78
CA LEU A 528 -5.58 3.59 -5.05
C LEU A 528 -6.62 4.42 -5.81
N LEU A 529 -6.26 5.65 -6.18
CA LEU A 529 -7.16 6.59 -6.83
C LEU A 529 -6.67 6.84 -8.26
N SER A 530 -7.51 6.49 -9.23
CA SER A 530 -7.34 6.94 -10.60
C SER A 530 -7.88 8.38 -10.75
N ILE A 531 -7.17 9.21 -11.50
CA ILE A 531 -7.53 10.59 -11.77
C ILE A 531 -8.40 10.66 -13.02
N PRO A 532 -9.65 11.14 -12.89
CA PRO A 532 -10.48 11.38 -14.05
C PRO A 532 -9.97 12.61 -14.84
N GLU A 533 -10.26 12.67 -16.14
CA GLU A 533 -9.90 13.84 -16.97
C GLU A 533 -10.56 15.13 -16.47
N ASP A 534 -11.77 15.02 -15.95
CA ASP A 534 -12.61 16.05 -15.34
C ASP A 534 -13.39 15.48 -14.15
N PHE A 535 -14.06 16.33 -13.37
CA PHE A 535 -14.88 15.85 -12.24
C PHE A 535 -16.16 15.13 -12.68
N GLU A 536 -16.59 15.29 -13.94
CA GLU A 536 -17.72 14.54 -14.51
C GLU A 536 -17.35 13.07 -14.71
N GLY A 537 -16.08 12.80 -14.95
CA GLY A 537 -15.49 11.47 -14.96
C GLY A 537 -16.05 10.63 -16.09
N ASN A 538 -15.99 11.09 -17.33
CA ASN A 538 -16.30 10.20 -18.46
C ASN A 538 -15.14 9.24 -18.77
N LYS A 539 -13.90 9.69 -18.53
CA LYS A 539 -12.67 8.90 -18.70
C LYS A 539 -11.72 9.10 -17.53
N SER A 540 -10.84 8.12 -17.32
CA SER A 540 -9.82 8.13 -16.28
C SER A 540 -8.51 7.59 -16.80
N ASP A 541 -7.41 7.96 -16.14
CA ASP A 541 -6.18 7.19 -16.27
C ASP A 541 -6.32 5.78 -15.68
N GLU A 542 -5.29 4.98 -15.95
CA GLU A 542 -5.15 3.59 -15.54
C GLU A 542 -3.90 3.47 -14.69
N ILE A 543 -4.07 3.02 -13.45
CA ILE A 543 -2.96 2.84 -12.52
C ILE A 543 -3.10 1.46 -11.90
N MET A 544 -1.99 0.74 -11.83
CA MET A 544 -1.93 -0.53 -11.12
C MET A 544 -0.89 -0.47 -10.02
N MET A 545 -1.08 -1.30 -9.01
CA MET A 545 -0.21 -1.32 -7.86
C MET A 545 -0.13 -2.73 -7.29
N HIS A 546 1.09 -3.15 -7.00
CA HIS A 546 1.37 -4.21 -6.05
C HIS A 546 1.59 -3.55 -4.68
N VAL A 547 0.87 -4.06 -3.69
CA VAL A 547 1.08 -3.71 -2.28
C VAL A 547 1.43 -4.98 -1.53
N SER A 548 2.43 -4.90 -0.66
CA SER A 548 2.76 -5.99 0.26
C SER A 548 2.89 -5.49 1.68
N LEU A 549 2.53 -6.35 2.62
CA LEU A 549 2.63 -6.10 4.04
C LEU A 549 3.38 -7.28 4.67
N VAL A 550 4.50 -6.95 5.33
CA VAL A 550 5.43 -7.91 5.91
C VAL A 550 5.84 -7.44 7.32
N ASP A 551 5.90 -8.38 8.26
CA ASP A 551 6.43 -8.11 9.60
C ASP A 551 7.92 -7.83 9.51
N ALA A 552 8.41 -6.92 10.34
CA ALA A 552 9.81 -6.59 10.44
C ALA A 552 10.21 -6.48 11.90
N GLU A 553 11.16 -7.33 12.34
CA GLU A 553 11.84 -7.05 13.60
C GLU A 553 12.56 -5.69 13.49
N PRO A 554 12.57 -4.86 14.53
CA PRO A 554 13.41 -3.68 14.54
C PRO A 554 14.87 -4.04 14.19
N PHE A 555 15.48 -3.27 13.28
CA PHE A 555 16.85 -3.50 12.79
C PHE A 555 17.11 -4.84 12.07
N TYR A 556 16.09 -5.51 11.52
CA TYR A 556 16.29 -6.76 10.75
C TYR A 556 17.22 -6.59 9.52
N ASP A 557 17.24 -5.39 8.95
CA ASP A 557 18.03 -4.99 7.79
C ASP A 557 19.35 -4.30 8.19
N ALA A 558 19.85 -4.60 9.39
CA ALA A 558 21.17 -4.16 9.82
C ALA A 558 22.25 -4.71 8.88
N ASP A 559 23.19 -3.84 8.49
CA ASP A 559 24.32 -4.18 7.64
C ASP A 559 25.40 -4.99 8.38
N PHE A 560 25.35 -4.95 9.71
CA PHE A 560 26.14 -5.80 10.59
C PHE A 560 25.31 -6.13 11.83
N GLU A 561 25.28 -7.41 12.19
CA GLU A 561 24.66 -7.89 13.42
C GLU A 561 25.54 -8.95 14.07
N VAL A 562 25.75 -8.83 15.37
CA VAL A 562 26.33 -9.91 16.18
C VAL A 562 25.46 -10.15 17.41
N LYS A 563 25.17 -11.43 17.65
CA LYS A 563 24.45 -11.92 18.83
C LYS A 563 25.43 -12.60 19.77
N PHE A 564 25.54 -12.07 20.98
CA PHE A 564 26.32 -12.64 22.06
C PHE A 564 25.39 -13.41 23.00
N GLN A 565 25.75 -14.66 23.31
CA GLN A 565 25.04 -15.49 24.27
C GLN A 565 25.93 -15.76 25.48
N ASP A 566 25.49 -15.34 26.67
CA ASP A 566 26.14 -15.55 27.96
C ASP A 566 27.65 -15.19 27.99
N VAL A 567 28.01 -14.05 27.38
CA VAL A 567 29.41 -13.60 27.27
C VAL A 567 29.94 -12.85 28.50
N PHE A 568 29.05 -12.49 29.41
CA PHE A 568 29.40 -11.77 30.63
C PHE A 568 29.48 -12.74 31.81
N ALA A 569 30.48 -12.53 32.68
CA ALA A 569 30.54 -13.26 33.94
C ALA A 569 29.30 -12.96 34.83
N PRO A 570 28.94 -13.88 35.75
CA PRO A 570 27.84 -13.65 36.69
C PRO A 570 27.98 -12.33 37.44
N ASP A 571 26.88 -11.56 37.52
CA ASP A 571 26.82 -10.25 38.19
C ASP A 571 27.86 -9.20 37.71
N ALA A 572 28.50 -9.45 36.56
CA ALA A 572 29.51 -8.59 35.98
C ALA A 572 29.08 -8.03 34.63
N TYR A 573 29.71 -6.92 34.27
CA TYR A 573 29.44 -6.16 33.04
C TYR A 573 30.70 -5.88 32.22
N ALA A 574 31.88 -6.36 32.63
CA ALA A 574 33.09 -6.20 31.82
C ALA A 574 33.02 -7.09 30.56
N PHE A 575 33.28 -6.50 29.40
CA PHE A 575 33.36 -7.20 28.12
C PHE A 575 34.81 -7.24 27.63
N ASN A 576 35.36 -8.44 27.45
CA ASN A 576 36.76 -8.64 27.05
C ASN A 576 36.91 -9.27 25.65
N GLY A 577 35.80 -9.46 24.94
CA GLY A 577 35.79 -10.03 23.59
C GLY A 577 36.05 -9.00 22.50
N THR A 578 36.05 -9.46 21.24
CA THR A 578 36.00 -8.61 20.06
C THR A 578 34.59 -8.62 19.47
N ILE A 579 34.16 -7.48 18.93
CA ILE A 579 32.86 -7.38 18.25
C ILE A 579 33.00 -7.74 16.78
N PHE A 580 34.02 -7.22 16.11
CA PHE A 580 34.30 -7.51 14.72
C PHE A 580 35.35 -8.61 14.56
N SER A 581 35.23 -9.32 13.46
CA SER A 581 36.13 -10.35 12.98
C SER A 581 36.76 -9.97 11.63
N LEU A 582 37.70 -10.77 11.14
CA LEU A 582 38.36 -10.49 9.85
C LEU A 582 37.40 -10.60 8.66
N SER A 583 36.34 -11.41 8.76
CA SER A 583 35.33 -11.53 7.69
C SER A 583 34.50 -10.25 7.49
N ASP A 584 34.48 -9.36 8.49
CA ASP A 584 33.66 -8.14 8.46
C ASP A 584 34.30 -7.00 7.66
N SER A 585 35.42 -7.26 6.98
CA SER A 585 36.11 -6.29 6.12
C SER A 585 35.22 -5.69 5.02
N ILE A 586 34.21 -6.42 4.55
CA ILE A 586 33.24 -5.94 3.55
C ILE A 586 32.35 -4.85 4.15
N PHE A 587 31.89 -5.03 5.39
CA PHE A 587 31.10 -4.03 6.12
C PHE A 587 31.88 -2.72 6.25
N PHE A 588 33.14 -2.79 6.67
CA PHE A 588 33.98 -1.58 6.81
C PHE A 588 34.25 -0.86 5.49
N LYS A 589 34.50 -1.61 4.41
CA LYS A 589 34.64 -1.03 3.07
C LYS A 589 33.38 -0.26 2.66
N ARG A 590 32.20 -0.78 2.99
CA ARG A 590 30.93 -0.10 2.75
C ARG A 590 30.77 1.13 3.63
N LEU A 591 30.89 0.98 4.95
CA LEU A 591 30.75 2.07 5.94
C LEU A 591 31.63 3.27 5.59
N PHE A 592 32.93 3.04 5.47
CA PHE A 592 33.90 4.11 5.23
C PHE A 592 33.88 4.59 3.78
N GLY A 593 33.45 3.74 2.84
CA GLY A 593 33.16 4.14 1.47
C GLY A 593 32.03 5.17 1.38
N GLU A 594 30.93 4.96 2.11
CA GLU A 594 29.82 5.91 2.18
C GLU A 594 30.21 7.18 2.95
N PHE A 595 30.89 7.05 4.09
CA PHE A 595 31.37 8.20 4.87
C PHE A 595 32.28 9.13 4.05
N LYS A 596 33.12 8.56 3.18
CA LYS A 596 34.01 9.32 2.30
C LYS A 596 33.25 10.15 1.25
N LYS A 597 32.08 9.67 0.79
CA LYS A 597 31.25 10.41 -0.17
C LYS A 597 30.54 11.58 0.52
N LYS A 598 30.00 11.35 1.71
CA LYS A 598 29.26 12.33 2.50
C LYS A 598 29.40 11.97 4.00
N PRO A 599 29.77 12.91 4.89
CA PRO A 599 29.78 12.65 6.32
C PRO A 599 28.41 12.13 6.77
N LEU A 600 28.41 10.97 7.42
CA LEU A 600 27.21 10.27 7.86
C LEU A 600 26.95 10.61 9.32
N PRO A 601 25.83 11.31 9.65
CA PRO A 601 25.47 11.53 11.04
C PRO A 601 25.35 10.20 11.79
N ILE A 602 25.86 10.15 13.02
CA ILE A 602 25.87 8.94 13.84
C ILE A 602 24.80 9.08 14.93
N SER A 603 24.00 8.02 15.10
CA SER A 603 22.98 7.93 16.14
C SER A 603 23.14 6.64 16.93
N PHE A 604 22.90 6.71 18.23
CA PHE A 604 22.98 5.56 19.12
C PHE A 604 21.62 5.31 19.75
N ASP A 605 21.21 4.06 19.71
CA ASP A 605 20.07 3.53 20.44
C ASP A 605 20.55 2.45 21.41
N LEU A 606 20.55 2.76 22.70
CA LEU A 606 21.21 1.96 23.73
C LEU A 606 20.20 1.53 24.78
N GLU A 607 19.90 0.24 24.82
CA GLU A 607 18.86 -0.33 25.66
C GLU A 607 19.39 -1.35 26.67
N GLY A 608 18.98 -1.21 27.93
CA GLY A 608 19.08 -2.27 28.93
C GLY A 608 17.68 -2.82 29.19
N GLN A 609 17.43 -4.08 28.84
CA GLN A 609 16.07 -4.63 28.90
C GLN A 609 15.74 -5.36 30.21
N GLY A 610 16.69 -5.44 31.15
CA GLY A 610 16.52 -6.22 32.37
C GLY A 610 16.28 -7.69 32.04
N ILE A 611 15.27 -8.30 32.66
CA ILE A 611 14.93 -9.71 32.47
C ILE A 611 14.38 -9.92 31.05
N GLY A 612 14.97 -10.86 30.34
CA GLY A 612 14.52 -11.29 29.01
C GLY A 612 13.46 -12.40 29.07
N LYS A 613 12.65 -12.48 28.01
CA LYS A 613 11.67 -13.52 27.74
C LYS A 613 11.73 -13.90 26.25
N TRP A 614 11.54 -15.18 25.94
CA TRP A 614 11.42 -15.63 24.56
C TRP A 614 10.07 -15.24 23.95
N GLN A 615 10.12 -14.61 22.78
CA GLN A 615 8.97 -14.29 21.93
C GLN A 615 9.38 -14.45 20.46
N ASP A 616 8.67 -15.31 19.71
CA ASP A 616 8.84 -15.53 18.26
C ASP A 616 10.31 -15.66 17.80
N SER A 617 11.09 -16.50 18.48
CA SER A 617 12.51 -16.76 18.18
C SER A 617 13.49 -15.61 18.50
N THR A 618 13.07 -14.62 19.28
CA THR A 618 13.95 -13.61 19.85
C THR A 618 13.75 -13.46 21.36
N VAL A 619 14.78 -12.95 22.04
CA VAL A 619 14.66 -12.55 23.44
C VAL A 619 14.30 -11.07 23.49
N GLN A 620 13.18 -10.76 24.13
CA GLN A 620 12.69 -9.40 24.37
C GLN A 620 12.53 -9.16 25.87
N ARG A 621 12.30 -7.91 26.28
CA ARG A 621 12.03 -7.57 27.67
C ARG A 621 10.78 -8.28 28.20
N ASP A 622 10.87 -8.88 29.39
CA ASP A 622 9.69 -9.35 30.11
C ASP A 622 8.93 -8.15 30.72
N PRO A 623 7.68 -7.86 30.33
CA PRO A 623 6.95 -6.73 30.89
C PRO A 623 6.73 -6.85 32.41
N LEU A 624 6.72 -8.07 32.97
CA LEU A 624 6.49 -8.29 34.40
C LEU A 624 7.75 -8.11 35.26
N GLN A 625 8.94 -8.26 34.65
CA GLN A 625 10.23 -8.26 35.36
C GLN A 625 10.22 -9.11 36.65
N ALA A 626 9.61 -10.29 36.59
CA ALA A 626 9.48 -11.16 37.76
C ALA A 626 10.83 -11.81 38.13
N GLU A 627 11.31 -11.53 39.35
CA GLU A 627 12.59 -12.03 39.83
C GLU A 627 12.47 -13.36 40.60
N LEU A 628 13.42 -14.26 40.35
CA LEU A 628 13.64 -15.50 41.11
C LEU A 628 14.75 -15.29 42.13
N SER A 629 14.52 -15.72 43.37
CA SER A 629 15.50 -15.60 44.46
C SER A 629 16.80 -16.39 44.23
N GLY A 630 16.81 -17.32 43.28
CA GLY A 630 17.98 -18.13 42.92
C GLY A 630 17.63 -19.13 41.82
N TYR A 631 18.67 -19.73 41.23
CA TYR A 631 18.46 -20.84 40.29
C TYR A 631 17.80 -22.04 41.00
N PRO A 632 16.90 -22.77 40.31
CA PRO A 632 16.35 -24.04 40.78
C PRO A 632 17.42 -25.05 41.21
N GLY A 633 17.17 -25.76 42.30
CA GLY A 633 18.08 -26.77 42.85
C GLY A 633 18.32 -26.61 44.35
N ASN A 634 18.50 -27.72 45.05
CA ASN A 634 18.79 -27.76 46.49
C ASN A 634 20.31 -27.74 46.76
N THR A 635 21.11 -28.26 45.84
CA THR A 635 22.58 -28.27 45.92
C THR A 635 23.22 -27.22 45.03
N SER A 636 24.49 -26.88 45.29
CA SER A 636 25.26 -25.94 44.44
C SER A 636 25.45 -26.46 43.02
N ASP A 637 25.60 -27.77 42.85
CA ASP A 637 25.75 -28.40 41.53
C ASP A 637 24.45 -28.38 40.73
N GLU A 638 23.31 -28.66 41.37
CA GLU A 638 21.99 -28.54 40.72
C GLU A 638 21.72 -27.11 40.25
N LYS A 639 22.03 -26.11 41.08
CA LYS A 639 21.91 -24.69 40.71
C LYS A 639 22.81 -24.30 39.54
N ARG A 640 24.03 -24.84 39.49
CA ARG A 640 24.96 -24.63 38.37
C ARG A 640 24.44 -25.26 37.08
N ILE A 641 23.92 -26.49 37.15
CA ILE A 641 23.29 -27.17 36.00
C ILE A 641 22.08 -26.38 35.52
N SER A 642 21.26 -25.87 36.45
CA SER A 642 20.12 -25.03 36.12
C SER A 642 20.52 -23.71 35.45
N ARG A 643 21.56 -23.01 35.94
CA ARG A 643 22.10 -21.80 35.29
C ARG A 643 22.52 -22.05 33.83
N GLU A 644 23.14 -23.19 33.58
CA GLU A 644 23.60 -23.60 32.24
C GLU A 644 22.49 -24.19 31.37
N SER A 645 21.31 -24.41 31.92
CA SER A 645 20.17 -24.92 31.15
C SER A 645 19.77 -23.90 30.07
N PHE A 646 19.17 -24.41 29.00
CA PHE A 646 18.68 -23.57 27.91
C PHE A 646 17.76 -22.47 28.44
N GLU A 647 16.86 -22.77 29.38
CA GLU A 647 15.86 -21.83 29.93
C GLU A 647 16.48 -20.54 30.49
N PHE A 648 17.63 -20.62 31.16
CA PHE A 648 18.29 -19.44 31.73
C PHE A 648 19.37 -18.88 30.82
N LYS A 649 20.22 -19.76 30.26
CA LYS A 649 21.35 -19.36 29.43
C LYS A 649 20.93 -18.67 28.15
N SER A 650 19.81 -19.08 27.58
CA SER A 650 19.27 -18.50 26.36
C SER A 650 18.75 -17.08 26.53
N LEU A 651 18.39 -16.66 27.76
CA LEU A 651 17.87 -15.33 28.06
C LEU A 651 18.98 -14.28 28.31
N ARG A 652 20.20 -14.71 28.65
CA ARG A 652 21.37 -13.84 28.86
C ARG A 652 21.99 -13.46 27.52
N GLN A 653 21.33 -12.58 26.77
CA GLN A 653 21.75 -12.18 25.43
C GLN A 653 22.23 -10.74 25.40
N SER A 654 23.09 -10.45 24.43
CA SER A 654 23.35 -9.08 24.01
C SER A 654 23.48 -9.03 22.50
N ARG A 655 23.04 -7.94 21.88
CA ARG A 655 23.03 -7.79 20.43
C ARG A 655 23.62 -6.43 20.09
N VAL A 656 24.46 -6.42 19.06
CA VAL A 656 24.99 -5.20 18.45
C VAL A 656 24.55 -5.21 17.00
N GLN A 657 23.83 -4.17 16.58
CA GLN A 657 23.32 -3.99 15.24
C GLN A 657 23.78 -2.63 14.70
N LEU A 658 24.32 -2.61 13.48
CA LEU A 658 24.75 -1.41 12.79
C LEU A 658 24.03 -1.32 11.45
N LYS A 659 23.37 -0.19 11.22
CA LYS A 659 22.68 0.09 9.96
C LYS A 659 23.25 1.36 9.34
N ILE A 660 23.69 1.22 8.09
CA ILE A 660 24.26 2.27 7.26
C ILE A 660 23.17 2.71 6.28
N ASN A 661 22.49 3.80 6.63
CA ASN A 661 21.55 4.50 5.74
C ASN A 661 21.99 5.97 5.65
N ARG A 662 21.05 6.92 5.68
CA ARG A 662 21.31 8.37 5.77
C ARG A 662 22.00 8.78 7.07
N THR A 663 21.96 7.89 8.05
CA THR A 663 22.68 7.98 9.32
C THR A 663 23.31 6.61 9.59
N LEU A 664 24.43 6.59 10.32
CA LEU A 664 24.92 5.37 10.94
C LEU A 664 24.13 5.16 12.24
N GLN A 665 23.20 4.21 12.22
CA GLN A 665 22.41 3.83 13.38
C GLN A 665 23.11 2.69 14.11
N ILE A 666 23.39 2.90 15.39
CA ILE A 666 24.07 1.95 16.25
C ILE A 666 23.10 1.52 17.34
N HIS A 667 22.60 0.29 17.25
CA HIS A 667 21.70 -0.28 18.23
C HIS A 667 22.44 -1.33 19.07
N VAL A 668 22.44 -1.14 20.39
CA VAL A 668 23.03 -2.10 21.34
C VAL A 668 22.06 -2.37 22.47
N ILE A 669 21.86 -3.65 22.72
CA ILE A 669 20.84 -4.16 23.64
C ILE A 669 21.40 -5.32 24.45
N SER A 670 21.03 -5.40 25.73
CA SER A 670 21.38 -6.50 26.63
C SER A 670 20.20 -6.92 27.51
N THR A 671 20.11 -8.22 27.79
CA THR A 671 19.14 -8.85 28.70
C THR A 671 19.85 -9.72 29.75
N THR A 672 19.17 -9.94 30.87
CA THR A 672 19.53 -10.88 31.93
C THR A 672 18.52 -12.02 32.00
N ASP A 673 18.86 -13.06 32.75
CA ASP A 673 17.88 -14.07 33.14
C ASP A 673 17.06 -13.58 34.35
N PRO A 674 16.02 -14.30 34.80
CA PRO A 674 15.15 -13.81 35.87
C PRO A 674 15.75 -13.95 37.28
N VAL A 675 16.97 -14.46 37.46
CA VAL A 675 17.54 -14.59 38.80
C VAL A 675 17.99 -13.23 39.34
N VAL A 676 17.68 -12.93 40.60
CA VAL A 676 18.09 -11.67 41.25
C VAL A 676 19.60 -11.49 41.14
N SER A 677 20.02 -10.37 40.55
CA SER A 677 21.43 -10.01 40.48
C SER A 677 21.97 -9.51 41.83
N ASN A 678 23.19 -9.91 42.15
CA ASN A 678 23.98 -9.39 43.27
C ASN A 678 24.98 -8.30 42.82
N LEU A 679 24.67 -7.60 41.73
CA LEU A 679 25.51 -6.54 41.16
C LEU A 679 26.01 -5.58 42.24
N SER A 680 27.33 -5.40 42.26
CA SER A 680 28.02 -4.36 43.01
C SER A 680 28.98 -3.61 42.10
N SER A 681 29.22 -2.34 42.38
CA SER A 681 30.16 -1.51 41.62
C SER A 681 31.03 -0.68 42.54
N ALA A 682 32.33 -0.64 42.23
CA ALA A 682 33.27 0.27 42.89
C ALA A 682 33.20 1.70 42.32
N SER A 683 32.58 1.88 41.15
CA SER A 683 32.54 3.15 40.42
C SER A 683 31.41 4.08 40.88
N PHE A 684 30.31 3.52 41.41
CA PHE A 684 29.15 4.27 41.89
C PHE A 684 28.28 3.45 42.85
N SER A 685 27.40 4.12 43.60
CA SER A 685 26.40 3.46 44.46
C SER A 685 25.25 2.91 43.61
N VAL A 686 25.22 1.58 43.42
CA VAL A 686 24.15 0.87 42.70
C VAL A 686 22.80 1.13 43.36
N GLU A 687 22.70 1.09 44.69
CA GLU A 687 21.44 1.30 45.41
C GLU A 687 20.87 2.71 45.22
N SER A 688 21.74 3.73 45.25
CA SER A 688 21.30 5.12 45.03
C SER A 688 20.81 5.31 43.60
N PHE A 689 21.48 4.65 42.64
CA PHE A 689 21.10 4.69 41.23
C PHE A 689 19.75 4.01 40.98
N MET A 690 19.55 2.81 41.54
CA MET A 690 18.27 2.10 41.50
C MET A 690 17.13 2.93 42.08
N LYS A 691 17.34 3.58 43.23
CA LYS A 691 16.34 4.45 43.86
C LYS A 691 16.01 5.68 43.03
N THR A 692 17.00 6.25 42.34
CA THR A 692 16.82 7.47 41.54
C THR A 692 15.93 7.21 40.32
N TYR A 693 16.08 6.05 39.68
CA TYR A 693 15.40 5.71 38.44
C TYR A 693 14.31 4.64 38.61
N SER A 694 14.04 4.20 39.84
CA SER A 694 13.08 3.13 40.18
C SER A 694 13.31 1.82 39.40
N MET A 695 14.56 1.35 39.39
CA MET A 695 14.99 0.17 38.62
C MET A 695 15.42 -1.01 39.48
N SER A 696 15.28 -2.23 38.95
CA SER A 696 15.80 -3.46 39.55
C SER A 696 17.32 -3.60 39.33
N ARG A 697 17.98 -4.48 40.09
CA ARG A 697 19.41 -4.76 39.87
C ARG A 697 19.66 -5.39 38.50
N ASN A 698 18.74 -6.21 38.03
CA ASN A 698 18.80 -6.83 36.71
C ASN A 698 18.73 -5.79 35.57
N GLU A 699 17.86 -4.79 35.71
CA GLU A 699 17.80 -3.65 34.78
C GLU A 699 19.11 -2.86 34.76
N VAL A 700 19.66 -2.53 35.94
CA VAL A 700 20.95 -1.84 36.03
C VAL A 700 22.09 -2.69 35.44
N LEU A 701 22.14 -3.99 35.73
CA LEU A 701 23.14 -4.90 35.18
C LEU A 701 23.07 -4.93 33.65
N SER A 702 21.86 -5.02 33.09
CA SER A 702 21.67 -5.00 31.64
C SER A 702 22.16 -3.70 31.00
N LEU A 703 21.89 -2.54 31.62
CA LEU A 703 22.39 -1.24 31.15
C LEU A 703 23.92 -1.16 31.15
N LEU A 704 24.57 -1.63 32.22
CA LEU A 704 26.03 -1.60 32.31
C LEU A 704 26.68 -2.53 31.27
N ARG A 705 26.05 -3.67 30.97
CA ARG A 705 26.48 -4.57 29.89
C ARG A 705 26.36 -3.92 28.51
N THR A 706 25.24 -3.24 28.25
CA THR A 706 25.06 -2.42 27.05
C THR A 706 26.16 -1.35 26.95
N GLN A 707 26.46 -0.64 28.04
CA GLN A 707 27.52 0.38 28.08
C GLN A 707 28.89 -0.21 27.76
N ALA A 708 29.25 -1.36 28.33
CA ALA A 708 30.53 -2.01 28.08
C ALA A 708 30.70 -2.41 26.61
N LEU A 709 29.65 -2.95 25.98
CA LEU A 709 29.67 -3.29 24.56
C LEU A 709 29.85 -2.05 23.67
N VAL A 710 29.17 -0.95 23.99
CA VAL A 710 29.29 0.29 23.21
C VAL A 710 30.69 0.89 23.31
N ILE A 711 31.31 0.86 24.49
CA ILE A 711 32.69 1.33 24.68
C ILE A 711 33.65 0.50 23.81
N GLN A 712 33.51 -0.83 23.82
CA GLN A 712 34.33 -1.71 22.97
C GLN A 712 34.05 -1.49 21.48
N LEU A 713 32.78 -1.36 21.08
CA LEU A 713 32.37 -1.09 19.70
C LEU A 713 33.00 0.20 19.18
N LYS A 714 32.92 1.27 19.96
CA LYS A 714 33.52 2.56 19.64
C LYS A 714 35.02 2.42 19.42
N LYS A 715 35.72 1.74 20.34
CA LYS A 715 37.16 1.49 20.24
C LYS A 715 37.53 0.75 18.94
N GLU A 716 36.78 -0.29 18.58
CA GLU A 716 37.02 -1.06 17.36
C GLU A 716 36.67 -0.26 16.08
N LEU A 717 35.58 0.52 16.08
CA LEU A 717 35.23 1.41 14.96
C LEU A 717 36.31 2.46 14.71
N VAL A 718 36.81 3.11 15.77
CA VAL A 718 37.91 4.10 15.71
C VAL A 718 39.19 3.45 15.17
N ALA A 719 39.54 2.26 15.66
CA ALA A 719 40.73 1.54 15.19
C ALA A 719 40.63 1.16 13.70
N ASN A 720 39.43 0.80 13.22
CA ASN A 720 39.21 0.48 11.81
C ASN A 720 39.12 1.73 10.93
N ALA A 721 38.58 2.85 11.42
CA ALA A 721 38.56 4.12 10.68
C ALA A 721 39.97 4.53 10.23
N ALA A 722 40.97 4.39 11.11
CA ALA A 722 42.37 4.66 10.79
C ALA A 722 42.97 3.75 9.70
N LYS A 723 42.37 2.58 9.42
CA LYS A 723 42.82 1.64 8.38
C LYS A 723 42.21 1.92 7.00
N TYR A 724 40.96 2.40 6.97
CA TYR A 724 40.17 2.53 5.73
C TYR A 724 40.01 3.98 5.25
N LEU A 725 40.23 4.97 6.11
CA LEU A 725 40.11 6.39 5.79
C LEU A 725 41.48 7.09 5.78
N SER A 726 41.54 8.26 5.13
CA SER A 726 42.67 9.17 5.24
C SER A 726 42.79 9.70 6.68
N SER A 727 43.96 10.18 7.11
CA SER A 727 44.13 10.71 8.47
C SER A 727 43.17 11.86 8.80
N SER A 728 42.83 12.71 7.82
CA SER A 728 41.86 13.79 8.00
C SER A 728 40.43 13.27 8.14
N ASP A 729 40.03 12.30 7.32
CA ASP A 729 38.66 11.76 7.33
C ASP A 729 38.45 10.85 8.54
N ALA A 730 39.47 10.08 8.94
CA ALA A 730 39.46 9.30 10.17
C ALA A 730 39.26 10.20 11.39
N LYS A 731 39.99 11.34 11.47
CA LYS A 731 39.79 12.30 12.56
C LYS A 731 38.36 12.84 12.60
N ARG A 732 37.80 13.21 11.44
CA ARG A 732 36.39 13.66 11.35
C ARG A 732 35.41 12.59 11.84
N PHE A 733 35.57 11.35 11.40
CA PHE A 733 34.73 10.24 11.86
C PHE A 733 34.84 10.03 13.38
N ILE A 734 36.05 10.10 13.92
CA ILE A 734 36.30 9.98 15.36
C ILE A 734 35.62 11.13 16.13
N ASP A 735 35.75 12.37 15.66
CA ASP A 735 35.10 13.52 16.29
C ASP A 735 33.57 13.38 16.24
N GLU A 736 32.99 12.90 15.14
CA GLU A 736 31.55 12.66 15.01
C GLU A 736 31.05 11.55 15.94
N ILE A 737 31.76 10.41 16.03
CA ILE A 737 31.32 9.28 16.88
C ILE A 737 31.41 9.64 18.36
N GLU A 738 32.45 10.38 18.78
CA GLU A 738 32.58 10.86 20.17
C GLU A 738 31.49 11.90 20.50
N ASN A 739 31.24 12.84 19.59
CA ASN A 739 30.18 13.83 19.77
C ASN A 739 28.79 13.19 19.86
N ALA A 740 28.51 12.19 19.02
CA ALA A 740 27.26 11.45 19.08
C ALA A 740 27.16 10.67 20.40
N PHE A 741 28.20 9.93 20.78
CA PHE A 741 28.24 9.14 22.01
C PHE A 741 28.03 9.99 23.28
N HIS A 742 28.60 11.20 23.33
CA HIS A 742 28.41 12.12 24.46
C HIS A 742 26.98 12.65 24.61
N LYS A 743 26.23 12.74 23.51
CA LYS A 743 24.83 13.19 23.50
C LYS A 743 23.84 12.05 23.78
N THR A 744 24.30 10.80 23.63
CA THR A 744 23.48 9.61 23.80
C THR A 744 22.98 9.46 25.23
N LYS A 745 21.75 8.96 25.34
CA LYS A 745 21.15 8.54 26.60
C LYS A 745 20.84 7.05 26.51
N TYR A 746 20.84 6.38 27.66
CA TYR A 746 20.48 4.96 27.75
C TYR A 746 19.01 4.84 28.10
N ARG A 747 18.35 3.78 27.63
CA ARG A 747 16.93 3.53 27.89
C ARG A 747 16.71 2.19 28.59
N VAL A 748 15.74 2.18 29.50
CA VAL A 748 15.12 0.97 30.05
C VAL A 748 13.62 1.19 29.95
N ASN A 749 12.97 0.45 29.06
CA ASN A 749 11.57 0.72 28.71
C ASN A 749 11.40 2.21 28.31
N GLU A 750 10.39 2.89 28.85
CA GLU A 750 10.15 4.32 28.61
C GLU A 750 11.08 5.25 29.41
N THR A 751 11.88 4.71 30.35
CA THR A 751 12.73 5.52 31.22
C THR A 751 14.07 5.79 30.58
N THR A 752 14.40 7.08 30.45
CA THR A 752 15.70 7.53 29.95
C THR A 752 16.66 7.82 31.09
N VAL A 753 17.88 7.29 30.99
CA VAL A 753 18.86 7.25 32.08
C VAL A 753 20.19 7.83 31.62
N LYS A 754 20.85 8.57 32.52
CA LYS A 754 22.25 8.97 32.35
C LYS A 754 23.13 8.01 33.14
N LEU A 755 23.90 7.19 32.43
CA LEU A 755 24.79 6.23 33.07
C LEU A 755 25.98 6.90 33.76
N PRO A 756 26.45 6.34 34.88
CA PRO A 756 27.68 6.78 35.53
C PRO A 756 28.88 6.54 34.61
N LYS A 757 29.92 7.36 34.77
CA LYS A 757 31.18 7.15 34.06
C LYS A 757 31.84 5.89 34.59
N ILE A 758 31.91 4.85 33.77
CA ILE A 758 32.83 3.73 33.98
C ILE A 758 34.20 4.20 33.50
N LYS A 759 35.26 4.01 34.29
CA LYS A 759 36.63 4.29 33.82
C LYS A 759 36.95 3.29 32.71
N ASP A 760 37.43 3.81 31.57
CA ASP A 760 37.97 3.02 30.45
C ASP A 760 39.15 2.13 30.89
#